data_AF-A0A963W0S2-F1
#
_entry.id   AF-A0A963W0S2-F1
#
_cell.length_a   1.000
_cell.length_b   1.000
_cell.length_c   1.000
_cell.angle_alpha   90.00
_cell.angle_beta   90.00
_cell.angle_gamma   90.00
#
_symmetry.space_group_name_H-M   'P 1'
#
loop_
_entity.id
_entity.type
_entity.pdbx_description
1 polymer ?
#
loop_
_entity_poly.entity_id
_entity_poly.type
_entity_poly.pdbx_seq_one_letter_code
_entity_poly.pdbx_strand_id
1 'polypeptide(L)'
;MKFKPLHALAGAGLAAISTYAWACTDFGCSPNWTLSASGPGCASLAVLAPGNDSRVNLLLMLRAKAGLKMPSGAYPQHDYDTQAFGHTFIDWGLLKNGLFPQPAEVDYDPDAPVPPSGATLAFLAALDQARNLPAAERQALGDLRKALDGYDHGLSEWQNRKRWADEGAAYGAAREAAEAAAAAAAAGSESPASDPSYAEATASASLDAPGPEPVKPSFDIPVTSATGRAYLAYLKAADAFNAEKWDEARTGFAALGKAPDPWLREVSTYLIGRTLLRQALAESYEADGWSEQLDKIDKSRVEAGETALAAYLKAFPQGTFAASARGLQRRALWLKGDRDGLAKAYAALLGATDAASEDALALVEEIDNKLLFYPGRDPAAQGPLLLATLDLVRMRNWTETEYNYDEDTGKTTEKPVKVEARITQAEIEAQAQAFAAEPALYGLIQASYAYYVARDYRKVLALIPDDARRSAYDTVGLSRQVLRGNALAALGDRNEEGFWRELLGGATDKWQRPAIELGLAMAMERKGKVAEALGRASPLEDVMVRKVLLTHSAGADTLRDVATNSARPQEERDAALFALLYKQLTRGDYAGFVANRPLVRKDADTDSGLWGFIDQEQIPLGLFSKGRWSDGYACPDITQTARKLAAAPQDPSARLCLGDFLRLNGFDGFAALDDDPGKGELGGMARDFKGRPLARGTIYEGLIANKAIPANERAYALYRMVRCYAPSGNNGCGGNDVEVAQRKAWFQQLKREYPKSVWARKLEYYW
;
A
#
# COMPACT_ATOMS: atom_id res chain seq x y z
N MET A 1 -46.71 -15.83 37.48
CA MET A 1 -46.44 -17.12 38.15
C MET A 1 -45.00 -17.10 38.64
N LYS A 2 -44.79 -17.40 39.93
CA LYS A 2 -43.47 -17.51 40.57
C LYS A 2 -42.73 -18.74 40.04
N PHE A 3 -41.41 -18.72 39.92
CA PHE A 3 -40.49 -19.63 40.64
C PHE A 3 -39.04 -19.11 40.62
N LYS A 4 -38.32 -19.50 41.67
CA LYS A 4 -37.03 -19.02 42.21
C LYS A 4 -35.79 -19.61 41.52
N PRO A 5 -34.58 -19.09 41.82
CA PRO A 5 -33.31 -19.45 41.17
C PRO A 5 -32.66 -20.70 41.80
N LEU A 6 -31.78 -21.37 41.03
CA LEU A 6 -30.79 -22.31 41.55
C LEU A 6 -29.41 -21.98 40.96
N HIS A 7 -28.47 -21.68 41.85
CA HIS A 7 -27.03 -21.79 41.58
C HIS A 7 -26.60 -23.24 41.81
N ALA A 8 -25.83 -23.81 40.87
CA ALA A 8 -24.90 -24.91 41.15
C ALA A 8 -23.82 -25.00 40.05
N LEU A 9 -22.62 -24.53 40.41
CA LEU A 9 -21.31 -25.16 40.23
C LEU A 9 -20.96 -25.95 38.95
N ALA A 10 -19.96 -25.39 38.25
CA ALA A 10 -18.69 -26.00 37.86
C ALA A 10 -18.69 -27.32 37.06
N GLY A 11 -18.23 -27.20 35.82
CA GLY A 11 -17.66 -28.30 35.03
C GLY A 11 -16.85 -27.73 33.88
N ALA A 12 -15.53 -27.83 33.98
CA ALA A 12 -14.56 -27.39 32.97
C ALA A 12 -14.78 -28.09 31.61
N GLY A 13 -14.66 -27.32 30.53
CA GLY A 13 -14.71 -27.80 29.17
C GLY A 13 -14.13 -26.75 28.22
N LEU A 14 -12.81 -26.67 28.16
CA LEU A 14 -12.08 -26.08 27.04
C LEU A 14 -12.41 -26.88 25.78
N ALA A 15 -13.12 -26.27 24.83
CA ALA A 15 -13.18 -26.75 23.45
C ALA A 15 -13.55 -25.58 22.51
N ALA A 16 -12.50 -24.99 21.94
CA ALA A 16 -12.46 -24.44 20.59
C ALA A 16 -13.70 -23.66 20.10
N ILE A 17 -13.79 -22.38 20.49
CA ILE A 17 -14.41 -21.40 19.61
C ILE A 17 -13.38 -21.15 18.51
N SER A 18 -13.63 -21.77 17.36
CA SER A 18 -12.97 -21.47 16.10
C SER A 18 -13.23 -20.01 15.81
N THR A 19 -12.25 -19.16 16.13
CA THR A 19 -12.15 -17.84 15.52
C THR A 19 -12.13 -18.08 14.03
N TYR A 20 -13.14 -17.55 13.33
CA TYR A 20 -13.07 -17.41 11.89
C TYR A 20 -11.84 -16.55 11.60
N ALA A 21 -10.76 -17.21 11.20
CA ALA A 21 -9.65 -16.57 10.55
C ALA A 21 -10.21 -15.95 9.27
N TRP A 22 -10.42 -14.64 9.29
CA TRP A 22 -10.51 -13.82 8.09
C TRP A 22 -9.12 -13.81 7.44
N ALA A 23 -8.71 -14.95 6.90
CA ALA A 23 -7.39 -15.14 6.28
C ALA A 23 -7.38 -14.80 4.79
N CYS A 24 -8.51 -14.36 4.22
CA CYS A 24 -8.58 -13.81 2.86
C CYS A 24 -9.65 -12.72 2.82
N THR A 25 -9.28 -11.49 3.15
CA THR A 25 -9.89 -10.33 2.50
C THR A 25 -8.76 -9.60 1.82
N ASP A 26 -8.52 -9.95 0.56
CA ASP A 26 -7.62 -9.22 -0.31
C ASP A 26 -8.29 -7.86 -0.57
N PHE A 27 -8.04 -6.87 0.30
CA PHE A 27 -8.41 -5.49 0.04
C PHE A 27 -7.43 -4.91 -0.98
N GLY A 28 -7.57 -5.33 -2.24
CA GLY A 28 -6.90 -4.67 -3.35
C GLY A 28 -7.47 -3.25 -3.50
N CYS A 29 -6.58 -2.25 -3.52
CA CYS A 29 -6.96 -0.84 -3.69
C CYS A 29 -6.48 -0.37 -5.08
N SER A 30 -7.39 -0.10 -6.01
CA SER A 30 -7.04 0.41 -7.35
C SER A 30 -7.12 1.94 -7.44
N PRO A 31 -6.16 2.61 -8.11
CA PRO A 31 -6.20 4.06 -8.24
C PRO A 31 -7.30 4.51 -9.19
N ASN A 32 -7.91 5.66 -8.88
CA ASN A 32 -8.75 6.35 -9.85
C ASN A 32 -7.86 6.95 -10.95
N TRP A 33 -8.14 6.68 -12.22
CA TRP A 33 -7.29 7.09 -13.35
C TRP A 33 -7.47 8.59 -13.68
N THR A 34 -7.03 9.46 -12.78
CA THR A 34 -7.20 10.91 -12.85
C THR A 34 -6.02 11.69 -12.26
N LEU A 35 -5.76 12.90 -12.78
CA LEU A 35 -4.73 13.82 -12.27
C LEU A 35 -5.22 14.77 -11.18
N SER A 36 -6.50 14.75 -10.85
CA SER A 36 -7.10 15.73 -9.95
C SER A 36 -7.82 15.11 -8.76
N ALA A 37 -7.34 13.95 -8.29
CA ALA A 37 -7.86 13.31 -7.08
C ALA A 37 -7.82 14.29 -5.89
N SER A 38 -8.96 14.44 -5.23
CA SER A 38 -9.15 15.41 -4.14
C SER A 38 -9.12 14.78 -2.75
N GLY A 39 -9.08 13.45 -2.62
CA GLY A 39 -8.82 12.77 -1.35
C GLY A 39 -7.77 11.68 -1.53
N PRO A 40 -7.27 11.07 -0.44
CA PRO A 40 -6.32 9.98 -0.51
C PRO A 40 -6.81 8.91 -1.50
N GLY A 41 -5.97 8.61 -2.47
CA GLY A 41 -6.19 7.48 -3.36
C GLY A 41 -5.51 6.24 -2.80
N CYS A 42 -5.70 5.12 -3.49
CA CYS A 42 -4.86 3.94 -3.36
C CYS A 42 -3.40 4.22 -3.73
N ALA A 43 -3.16 5.30 -4.47
CA ALA A 43 -1.85 5.68 -4.97
C ALA A 43 -1.70 7.20 -5.11
N SER A 44 -0.46 7.63 -5.23
CA SER A 44 -0.01 9.01 -5.44
C SER A 44 0.49 9.22 -6.86
N LEU A 45 0.67 10.48 -7.25
CA LEU A 45 1.31 10.90 -8.49
C LEU A 45 2.70 11.47 -8.21
N ALA A 46 3.57 11.48 -9.23
CA ALA A 46 4.88 12.15 -9.19
C ALA A 46 4.79 13.70 -9.29
N VAL A 47 3.69 14.27 -8.81
CA VAL A 47 3.44 15.72 -8.64
C VAL A 47 2.78 15.97 -7.30
N LEU A 48 2.93 17.16 -6.75
CA LEU A 48 2.33 17.54 -5.47
C LEU A 48 0.83 17.74 -5.61
N ALA A 49 0.04 16.96 -4.87
CA ALA A 49 -1.42 17.03 -4.91
C ALA A 49 -2.04 16.68 -3.54
N PRO A 50 -3.22 17.22 -3.20
CA PRO A 50 -3.96 16.83 -2.01
C PRO A 50 -4.23 15.33 -1.91
N GLY A 51 -4.51 14.66 -3.04
CA GLY A 51 -4.85 13.24 -3.06
C GLY A 51 -3.69 12.26 -2.87
N ASN A 52 -2.44 12.75 -2.90
CA ASN A 52 -1.29 11.90 -2.65
C ASN A 52 -1.16 11.54 -1.17
N ASP A 53 -0.49 10.43 -0.89
CA ASP A 53 0.14 10.15 0.40
C ASP A 53 1.03 11.34 0.81
N SER A 54 0.89 11.79 2.06
CA SER A 54 1.62 12.94 2.60
C SER A 54 3.12 12.70 2.66
N ARG A 55 3.56 11.46 2.85
CA ARG A 55 4.97 11.04 2.78
C ARG A 55 5.52 11.25 1.38
N VAL A 56 4.75 10.88 0.34
CA VAL A 56 5.14 11.09 -1.06
C VAL A 56 5.28 12.58 -1.35
N ASN A 57 4.29 13.42 -0.96
CA ASN A 57 4.40 14.87 -1.13
C ASN A 57 5.64 15.46 -0.43
N LEU A 58 5.87 15.09 0.84
CA LEU A 58 6.99 15.62 1.61
C LEU A 58 8.34 15.20 1.02
N LEU A 59 8.49 13.93 0.64
CA LEU A 59 9.73 13.43 0.05
C LEU A 59 10.01 14.06 -1.31
N LEU A 60 9.00 14.20 -2.17
CA LEU A 60 9.15 14.84 -3.48
C LEU A 60 9.60 16.29 -3.35
N MET A 61 9.07 17.05 -2.36
CA MET A 61 9.53 18.41 -2.09
C MET A 61 10.95 18.45 -1.53
N LEU A 62 11.27 17.55 -0.58
CA LEU A 62 12.60 17.47 0.02
C LEU A 62 13.68 17.19 -1.04
N ARG A 63 13.43 16.23 -1.93
CA ARG A 63 14.33 15.88 -3.04
C ARG A 63 14.42 16.99 -4.08
N ALA A 64 13.30 17.62 -4.45
CA ALA A 64 13.30 18.75 -5.38
C ALA A 64 14.14 19.93 -4.86
N LYS A 65 14.03 20.23 -3.56
CA LYS A 65 14.84 21.27 -2.89
C LYS A 65 16.35 20.95 -2.97
N ALA A 66 16.71 19.67 -2.92
CA ALA A 66 18.09 19.20 -3.09
C ALA A 66 18.53 19.07 -4.56
N GLY A 67 17.67 19.38 -5.53
CA GLY A 67 17.96 19.24 -6.97
C GLY A 67 18.12 17.78 -7.43
N LEU A 68 17.58 16.82 -6.65
CA LEU A 68 17.69 15.40 -6.93
C LEU A 68 16.62 14.96 -7.94
N LYS A 69 17.05 14.14 -8.89
CA LYS A 69 16.16 13.42 -9.81
C LYS A 69 15.85 12.02 -9.26
N MET A 70 14.88 11.34 -9.85
CA MET A 70 14.71 9.91 -9.61
C MET A 70 15.85 9.12 -10.28
N PRO A 71 16.29 7.99 -9.69
CA PRO A 71 17.32 7.16 -10.30
C PRO A 71 16.93 6.69 -11.70
N SER A 72 17.84 6.86 -12.66
CA SER A 72 17.67 6.30 -14.00
C SER A 72 17.64 4.78 -13.97
N GLY A 73 16.82 4.15 -14.81
CA GLY A 73 16.75 2.69 -14.91
C GLY A 73 15.31 2.21 -15.08
N ALA A 74 15.12 0.89 -14.97
CA ALA A 74 13.80 0.27 -15.01
C ALA A 74 12.88 0.81 -13.89
N TYR A 75 11.58 0.71 -14.11
CA TYR A 75 10.60 0.89 -13.05
C TYR A 75 10.74 -0.25 -12.02
N PRO A 76 10.45 0.02 -10.73
CA PRO A 76 10.37 -1.06 -9.74
C PRO A 76 9.33 -2.09 -10.19
N GLN A 77 9.56 -3.35 -9.82
CA GLN A 77 8.59 -4.41 -10.09
C GLN A 77 7.32 -4.16 -9.27
N HIS A 78 6.17 -4.36 -9.89
CA HIS A 78 4.89 -4.32 -9.21
C HIS A 78 4.62 -5.67 -8.54
N ASP A 79 4.14 -5.62 -7.30
CA ASP A 79 3.51 -6.77 -6.65
C ASP A 79 2.05 -6.89 -7.12
N TYR A 80 1.34 -7.90 -6.62
CA TYR A 80 -0.05 -8.16 -6.97
C TYR A 80 -0.98 -6.94 -6.72
N ASP A 81 -0.76 -6.19 -5.65
CA ASP A 81 -1.63 -5.07 -5.25
C ASP A 81 -1.37 -3.78 -6.06
N THR A 82 -0.19 -3.67 -6.69
CA THR A 82 0.22 -2.45 -7.39
C THR A 82 0.25 -2.58 -8.91
N GLN A 83 -0.06 -3.74 -9.52
CA GLN A 83 -0.07 -3.90 -10.99
C GLN A 83 -0.95 -2.86 -11.69
N ALA A 84 -2.09 -2.52 -11.09
CA ALA A 84 -3.04 -1.54 -11.62
C ALA A 84 -2.50 -0.10 -11.69
N PHE A 85 -1.33 0.18 -11.11
CA PHE A 85 -0.78 1.53 -11.06
C PHE A 85 -0.08 1.91 -12.36
N GLY A 86 0.37 0.90 -13.12
CA GLY A 86 1.29 1.08 -14.24
C GLY A 86 2.48 1.95 -13.84
N HIS A 87 2.99 2.76 -14.78
CA HIS A 87 4.02 3.74 -14.46
C HIS A 87 3.48 5.13 -14.13
N THR A 88 2.16 5.25 -13.94
CA THR A 88 1.50 6.55 -13.69
C THR A 88 1.41 6.85 -12.20
N PHE A 89 1.06 5.84 -11.41
CA PHE A 89 0.84 5.97 -9.99
C PHE A 89 1.96 5.32 -9.17
N ILE A 90 2.13 5.79 -7.94
CA ILE A 90 3.12 5.30 -6.98
C ILE A 90 2.52 5.26 -5.58
N ASP A 91 2.72 4.19 -4.83
CA ASP A 91 2.58 4.21 -3.38
C ASP A 91 3.94 4.49 -2.71
N TRP A 92 3.95 4.43 -1.37
CA TRP A 92 5.17 4.56 -0.59
C TRP A 92 6.15 3.42 -0.84
N GLY A 93 5.67 2.18 -1.02
CA GLY A 93 6.49 1.00 -1.25
C GLY A 93 7.24 1.05 -2.58
N LEU A 94 6.53 1.30 -3.69
CA LEU A 94 7.13 1.47 -5.02
C LEU A 94 8.10 2.64 -5.06
N LEU A 95 7.79 3.75 -4.38
CA LEU A 95 8.68 4.91 -4.31
C LEU A 95 9.99 4.57 -3.59
N LYS A 96 9.91 3.87 -2.45
CA LYS A 96 11.09 3.37 -1.72
C LYS A 96 11.92 2.44 -2.60
N ASN A 97 11.29 1.44 -3.22
CA ASN A 97 11.99 0.46 -4.07
C ASN A 97 12.61 1.09 -5.32
N GLY A 98 11.97 2.12 -5.90
CA GLY A 98 12.53 2.82 -7.05
C GLY A 98 13.64 3.81 -6.70
N LEU A 99 13.76 4.24 -5.44
CA LEU A 99 14.84 5.06 -4.92
C LEU A 99 16.02 4.23 -4.41
N PHE A 100 15.73 3.15 -3.68
CA PHE A 100 16.67 2.22 -3.06
C PHE A 100 16.24 0.78 -3.36
N PRO A 101 16.60 0.26 -4.54
CA PRO A 101 16.26 -1.11 -4.91
C PRO A 101 16.88 -2.07 -3.90
N GLN A 102 16.04 -2.82 -3.20
CA GLN A 102 16.52 -3.87 -2.30
C GLN A 102 17.16 -5.00 -3.13
N PRO A 103 18.20 -5.68 -2.62
CA PRO A 103 18.61 -6.95 -3.19
C PRO A 103 17.44 -7.94 -3.17
N ALA A 104 17.43 -8.91 -4.09
CA ALA A 104 16.43 -9.96 -4.10
C ALA A 104 16.29 -10.56 -2.69
N GLU A 105 15.05 -10.73 -2.24
CA GLU A 105 14.71 -11.26 -0.93
C GLU A 105 15.51 -12.55 -0.70
N VAL A 106 16.41 -12.53 0.29
CA VAL A 106 17.15 -13.71 0.69
C VAL A 106 16.15 -14.57 1.46
N ASP A 107 15.96 -15.83 1.06
CA ASP A 107 15.11 -16.78 1.77
C ASP A 107 15.44 -16.69 3.27
N TYR A 108 14.44 -16.29 4.06
CA TYR A 108 14.55 -16.24 5.51
C TYR A 108 14.78 -17.66 6.00
N ASP A 109 16.01 -17.94 6.42
CA ASP A 109 16.37 -19.19 7.09
C ASP A 109 16.11 -19.03 8.59
N PRO A 110 15.02 -19.62 9.13
CA PRO A 110 14.71 -19.53 10.56
C PRO A 110 15.77 -20.22 11.44
N ASP A 111 16.64 -21.05 10.85
CA ASP A 111 17.72 -21.76 11.53
C ASP A 111 19.07 -21.03 11.42
N ALA A 112 19.12 -19.87 10.74
CA ALA A 112 20.34 -19.08 10.65
C ALA A 112 20.73 -18.52 12.03
N PRO A 113 22.02 -18.56 12.41
CA PRO A 113 22.47 -18.00 13.68
C PRO A 113 22.13 -16.51 13.76
N VAL A 114 21.42 -16.09 14.81
CA VAL A 114 21.11 -14.68 15.03
C VAL A 114 22.43 -13.91 15.28
N PRO A 115 22.76 -12.89 14.47
CA PRO A 115 23.99 -12.14 14.68
C PRO A 115 23.96 -11.40 16.04
N PRO A 116 25.13 -11.15 16.66
CA PRO A 116 25.20 -10.39 17.90
C PRO A 116 24.57 -9.01 17.74
N SER A 117 23.91 -8.52 18.78
CA SER A 117 23.41 -7.14 18.75
C SER A 117 24.56 -6.15 18.62
N GLY A 118 24.32 -5.00 17.96
CA GLY A 118 25.30 -3.91 17.88
C GLY A 118 25.82 -3.50 19.27
N ALA A 119 24.96 -3.49 20.28
CA ALA A 119 25.31 -3.23 21.67
C ALA A 119 26.30 -4.27 22.25
N THR A 120 26.18 -5.55 21.89
CA THR A 120 27.16 -6.59 22.27
C THR A 120 28.50 -6.33 21.59
N LEU A 121 28.49 -6.04 20.29
CA LEU A 121 29.72 -5.74 19.55
C LEU A 121 30.43 -4.51 20.13
N ALA A 122 29.70 -3.43 20.42
CA ALA A 122 30.25 -2.23 21.02
C ALA A 122 30.82 -2.47 22.43
N PHE A 123 30.18 -3.32 23.24
CA PHE A 123 30.69 -3.70 24.56
C PHE A 123 31.99 -4.50 24.46
N LEU A 124 32.05 -5.51 23.60
CA LEU A 124 33.24 -6.35 23.42
C LEU A 124 34.42 -5.52 22.92
N ALA A 125 34.18 -4.65 21.95
CA ALA A 125 35.12 -3.65 21.48
C ALA A 125 35.70 -2.76 22.60
N ALA A 126 34.83 -2.23 23.46
CA ALA A 126 35.27 -1.41 24.60
C ALA A 126 36.09 -2.21 25.63
N LEU A 127 35.69 -3.45 25.89
CA LEU A 127 36.34 -4.36 26.81
C LEU A 127 37.76 -4.75 26.36
N ASP A 128 37.99 -4.85 25.04
CA ASP A 128 39.33 -5.04 24.48
C ASP A 128 40.24 -3.84 24.70
N GLN A 129 39.69 -2.63 24.53
CA GLN A 129 40.42 -1.38 24.72
C GLN A 129 40.62 -0.99 26.19
N ALA A 130 39.94 -1.69 27.11
CA ALA A 130 40.00 -1.42 28.54
C ALA A 130 41.43 -1.62 29.10
N ARG A 131 42.04 -0.52 29.54
CA ARG A 131 43.36 -0.54 30.17
C ARG A 131 43.29 -1.17 31.56
N ASN A 132 44.35 -1.88 31.93
CA ASN A 132 44.49 -2.54 33.23
C ASN A 132 43.41 -3.60 33.53
N LEU A 133 42.83 -4.22 32.49
CA LEU A 133 41.90 -5.34 32.62
C LEU A 133 42.64 -6.67 32.35
N PRO A 134 42.73 -7.59 33.35
CA PRO A 134 43.33 -8.90 33.16
C PRO A 134 42.61 -9.74 32.09
N ALA A 135 43.33 -10.58 31.35
CA ALA A 135 42.77 -11.39 30.26
C ALA A 135 41.64 -12.33 30.73
N ALA A 136 41.78 -12.95 31.90
CA ALA A 136 40.75 -13.82 32.47
C ALA A 136 39.47 -13.05 32.82
N GLU A 137 39.59 -11.82 33.34
CA GLU A 137 38.42 -10.97 33.63
C GLU A 137 37.76 -10.48 32.34
N ARG A 138 38.55 -10.14 31.31
CA ARG A 138 38.06 -9.78 29.97
C ARG A 138 37.24 -10.91 29.36
N GLN A 139 37.75 -12.13 29.39
CA GLN A 139 37.01 -13.29 28.88
C GLN A 139 35.70 -13.51 29.65
N ALA A 140 35.74 -13.54 30.99
CA ALA A 140 34.55 -13.75 31.81
C ALA A 140 33.46 -12.68 31.60
N LEU A 141 33.86 -11.41 31.44
CA LEU A 141 32.93 -10.31 31.15
C LEU A 141 32.36 -10.39 29.73
N GLY A 142 33.17 -10.79 28.75
CA GLY A 142 32.74 -11.02 27.39
C GLY A 142 31.71 -12.15 27.30
N ASP A 143 32.00 -13.29 27.93
CA ASP A 143 31.10 -14.44 27.98
C ASP A 143 29.77 -14.10 28.68
N LEU A 144 29.83 -13.33 29.78
CA LEU A 144 28.62 -12.84 30.45
C LEU A 144 27.78 -11.92 29.55
N ARG A 145 28.40 -10.99 28.80
CA ARG A 145 27.67 -10.12 27.87
C ARG A 145 26.95 -10.93 26.78
N LYS A 146 27.64 -11.91 26.21
CA LYS A 146 27.10 -12.81 25.18
C LYS A 146 25.92 -13.61 25.73
N ALA A 147 26.05 -14.17 26.93
CA ALA A 147 24.97 -14.89 27.59
C ALA A 147 23.74 -14.01 27.88
N LEU A 148 23.96 -12.72 28.22
CA LEU A 148 22.88 -11.75 28.43
C LEU A 148 22.20 -11.27 27.13
N ASP A 149 22.83 -11.42 25.96
CA ASP A 149 22.27 -10.95 24.68
C ASP A 149 21.10 -11.82 24.20
N GLY A 150 21.19 -13.13 24.42
CA GLY A 150 20.13 -14.11 24.12
C GLY A 150 19.23 -14.45 25.31
N TYR A 151 19.38 -13.79 26.46
CA TYR A 151 18.56 -14.09 27.64
C TYR A 151 17.21 -13.39 27.55
N ASP A 152 16.13 -14.19 27.53
CA ASP A 152 14.77 -13.69 27.72
C ASP A 152 14.51 -13.42 29.20
N HIS A 153 14.18 -12.17 29.53
CA HIS A 153 13.89 -11.73 30.90
C HIS A 153 12.52 -12.22 31.42
N GLY A 154 11.94 -13.26 30.79
CA GLY A 154 10.60 -13.76 31.08
C GLY A 154 9.52 -12.74 30.74
N LEU A 155 9.85 -11.84 29.82
CA LEU A 155 8.93 -10.85 29.31
C LEU A 155 7.95 -11.58 28.38
N SER A 156 6.66 -11.31 28.56
CA SER A 156 5.66 -11.79 27.59
C SER A 156 6.08 -11.40 26.17
N GLU A 157 5.69 -12.20 25.18
CA GLU A 157 5.90 -11.90 23.75
C GLU A 157 5.47 -10.45 23.41
N TRP A 158 4.45 -9.95 24.12
CA TRP A 158 4.00 -8.56 24.11
C TRP A 158 5.00 -7.56 24.72
N GLN A 159 5.54 -7.81 25.92
CA GLN A 159 6.61 -6.98 26.50
C GLN A 159 7.87 -6.98 25.62
N ASN A 160 8.14 -8.09 24.93
CA ASN A 160 9.22 -8.17 23.95
C ASN A 160 8.90 -7.33 22.69
N ARG A 161 7.66 -7.34 22.18
CA ARG A 161 7.21 -6.41 21.11
C ARG A 161 7.29 -4.92 21.52
N LYS A 162 6.91 -4.58 22.76
CA LYS A 162 7.06 -3.24 23.40
C LYS A 162 8.53 -2.78 23.42
N ARG A 163 9.49 -3.71 23.46
CA ARG A 163 10.93 -3.38 23.40
C ARG A 163 11.33 -2.79 22.04
N TRP A 164 10.70 -3.19 20.93
CA TRP A 164 11.15 -2.87 19.57
C TRP A 164 10.26 -1.87 18.82
N ALA A 165 8.94 -1.87 19.05
CA ALA A 165 7.98 -1.00 18.34
C ALA A 165 8.08 0.50 18.77
N ASP A 166 8.44 0.75 20.03
CA ASP A 166 8.34 2.06 20.69
C ASP A 166 9.47 3.04 20.35
N GLU A 167 10.54 2.50 19.77
CA GLU A 167 11.77 3.22 19.51
C GLU A 167 11.74 3.94 18.16
N GLY A 168 10.87 3.55 17.21
CA GLY A 168 10.72 4.18 15.90
C GLY A 168 11.88 3.86 14.95
N ALA A 169 11.58 3.56 13.68
CA ALA A 169 12.58 3.08 12.71
C ALA A 169 13.80 4.02 12.58
N ALA A 170 13.60 5.34 12.58
CA ALA A 170 14.69 6.31 12.47
C ALA A 170 15.60 6.38 13.71
N TYR A 171 15.06 6.18 14.92
CA TYR A 171 15.89 6.07 16.12
C TYR A 171 16.53 4.68 16.23
N GLY A 172 15.83 3.61 15.81
CA GLY A 172 16.38 2.26 15.73
C GLY A 172 17.61 2.23 14.84
N ALA A 173 17.50 2.78 13.63
CA ALA A 173 18.61 2.95 12.70
C ALA A 173 19.73 3.83 13.29
N ALA A 174 19.40 4.97 13.91
CA ALA A 174 20.40 5.84 14.54
C ALA A 174 21.13 5.16 15.72
N ARG A 175 20.44 4.32 16.49
CA ARG A 175 21.01 3.51 17.57
C ARG A 175 21.94 2.44 16.99
N GLU A 176 21.46 1.67 16.01
CA GLU A 176 22.23 0.59 15.38
C GLU A 176 23.45 1.12 14.65
N ALA A 177 23.33 2.24 13.94
CA ALA A 177 24.45 2.91 13.31
C ALA A 177 25.47 3.41 14.35
N ALA A 178 25.01 3.98 15.47
CA ALA A 178 25.90 4.41 16.55
C ALA A 178 26.64 3.22 17.20
N GLU A 179 25.92 2.12 17.46
CA GLU A 179 26.48 0.90 18.01
C GLU A 179 27.47 0.23 17.03
N ALA A 180 27.11 0.14 15.75
CA ALA A 180 27.97 -0.39 14.69
C ALA A 180 29.19 0.48 14.43
N ALA A 181 29.06 1.81 14.45
CA ALA A 181 30.18 2.73 14.30
C ALA A 181 31.15 2.63 15.49
N ALA A 182 30.64 2.46 16.72
CA ALA A 182 31.49 2.17 17.88
C ALA A 182 32.26 0.86 17.71
N ALA A 183 31.61 -0.20 17.23
CA ALA A 183 32.26 -1.48 16.97
C ALA A 183 33.33 -1.36 15.86
N ALA A 184 33.02 -0.68 14.76
CA ALA A 184 33.95 -0.50 13.63
C ALA A 184 35.16 0.38 13.98
N ALA A 185 34.94 1.47 14.72
CA ALA A 185 36.03 2.33 15.20
C ALA A 185 36.99 1.58 16.14
N ALA A 186 36.50 0.56 16.84
CA ALA A 186 37.32 -0.29 17.69
C ALA A 186 38.04 -1.43 16.95
N ALA A 187 37.47 -1.92 15.84
CA ALA A 187 38.05 -2.99 15.02
C ALA A 187 39.23 -2.53 14.13
N GLY A 188 39.48 -1.23 13.98
CA GLY A 188 40.63 -0.67 13.26
C GLY A 188 42.02 -0.96 13.88
N SER A 189 42.05 -1.65 15.02
CA SER A 189 43.23 -2.27 15.63
C SER A 189 42.96 -3.76 15.79
N GLU A 190 43.85 -4.65 15.31
CA GLU A 190 43.72 -6.12 15.34
C GLU A 190 43.00 -6.63 16.61
N SER A 191 41.69 -6.96 16.52
CA SER A 191 40.82 -7.29 17.66
C SER A 191 39.93 -8.52 17.36
N PRO A 192 39.53 -9.30 18.38
CA PRO A 192 38.85 -10.60 18.30
C PRO A 192 37.39 -10.56 17.82
N ALA A 193 36.89 -9.45 17.28
CA ALA A 193 35.58 -9.39 16.62
C ALA A 193 35.47 -10.33 15.39
N SER A 194 36.58 -10.95 14.99
CA SER A 194 36.70 -11.98 13.96
C SER A 194 36.64 -13.42 14.47
N ASP A 195 36.32 -13.67 15.75
CA ASP A 195 36.28 -15.03 16.35
C ASP A 195 35.10 -15.87 15.81
N PRO A 196 35.34 -16.94 15.03
CA PRO A 196 34.29 -17.80 14.47
C PRO A 196 33.42 -18.51 15.52
N SER A 197 33.89 -18.62 16.77
CA SER A 197 33.19 -19.34 17.85
C SER A 197 31.89 -18.67 18.31
N TYR A 198 31.69 -17.38 18.00
CA TYR A 198 30.42 -16.71 18.31
C TYR A 198 29.29 -17.17 17.39
N ALA A 199 29.56 -17.39 16.10
CA ALA A 199 28.56 -17.89 15.15
C ALA A 199 28.07 -19.30 15.52
N GLU A 200 28.95 -20.13 16.12
CA GLU A 200 28.61 -21.47 16.62
C GLU A 200 27.77 -21.43 17.91
N ALA A 201 27.99 -20.45 18.80
CA ALA A 201 27.24 -20.33 20.05
C ALA A 201 25.79 -19.83 19.85
N THR A 202 25.52 -19.08 18.78
CA THR A 202 24.17 -18.59 18.42
C THR A 202 23.37 -19.60 17.59
N ALA A 203 24.00 -20.64 17.02
CA ALA A 203 23.34 -21.68 16.23
C ALA A 203 22.49 -22.65 17.07
N SER A 204 22.53 -22.59 18.41
CA SER A 204 21.81 -23.52 19.29
C SER A 204 20.46 -23.02 19.81
N ALA A 205 19.97 -21.85 19.38
CA ALA A 205 18.65 -21.33 19.75
C ALA A 205 17.61 -21.64 18.65
N SER A 206 17.32 -22.93 18.43
CA SER A 206 16.22 -23.36 17.56
C SER A 206 14.87 -23.15 18.26
N LEU A 207 13.88 -22.64 17.53
CA LEU A 207 12.53 -22.35 18.02
C LEU A 207 11.57 -23.56 18.01
N ASP A 208 12.01 -24.78 17.69
CA ASP A 208 11.11 -25.96 17.59
C ASP A 208 11.49 -27.17 18.46
N ALA A 209 12.33 -26.99 19.48
CA ALA A 209 12.51 -27.99 20.54
C ALA A 209 12.20 -27.38 21.91
N PRO A 210 11.54 -28.10 22.85
CA PRO A 210 11.48 -27.68 24.24
C PRO A 210 12.88 -27.84 24.85
N GLY A 211 13.75 -26.88 24.57
CA GLY A 211 15.02 -26.72 25.25
C GLY A 211 14.79 -26.41 26.74
N PRO A 212 15.79 -26.66 27.60
CA PRO A 212 15.71 -26.21 28.99
C PRO A 212 15.42 -24.70 29.02
N GLU A 213 14.55 -24.26 29.94
CA GLU A 213 14.29 -22.84 30.16
C GLU A 213 15.62 -22.06 30.21
N PRO A 214 15.75 -20.92 29.52
CA PRO A 214 16.98 -20.15 29.52
C PRO A 214 17.35 -19.80 30.96
N VAL A 215 18.48 -20.34 31.42
CA VAL A 215 18.99 -20.12 32.78
C VAL A 215 19.53 -18.70 32.87
N LYS A 216 19.05 -17.92 33.86
CA LYS A 216 19.56 -16.57 34.09
C LYS A 216 21.09 -16.59 34.26
N PRO A 217 21.86 -15.82 33.45
CA PRO A 217 23.30 -15.75 33.61
C PRO A 217 23.69 -15.29 35.03
N SER A 218 24.64 -15.99 35.64
CA SER A 218 25.16 -15.62 36.97
C SER A 218 26.08 -14.40 36.86
N PHE A 219 25.86 -13.42 37.74
CA PHE A 219 26.76 -12.28 37.90
C PHE A 219 27.92 -12.53 38.88
N ASP A 220 27.98 -13.74 39.47
CA ASP A 220 29.08 -14.16 40.35
C ASP A 220 30.24 -14.71 39.52
N ILE A 221 30.97 -13.78 38.89
CA ILE A 221 32.14 -14.06 38.06
C ILE A 221 33.42 -13.53 38.75
N PRO A 222 34.58 -14.18 38.56
CA PRO A 222 35.81 -13.84 39.28
C PRO A 222 36.44 -12.54 38.75
N VAL A 223 35.91 -11.39 39.20
CA VAL A 223 36.33 -10.04 38.78
C VAL A 223 36.83 -9.24 39.98
N THR A 224 38.12 -8.92 39.99
CA THR A 224 38.83 -8.31 41.13
C THR A 224 39.52 -7.00 40.79
N SER A 225 39.77 -6.70 39.52
CA SER A 225 40.33 -5.41 39.10
C SER A 225 39.29 -4.28 39.25
N ALA A 226 39.76 -3.04 39.42
CA ALA A 226 38.86 -1.89 39.49
C ALA A 226 38.12 -1.67 38.15
N THR A 227 38.83 -1.83 37.02
CA THR A 227 38.25 -1.76 35.67
C THR A 227 37.21 -2.85 35.47
N GLY A 228 37.53 -4.11 35.79
CA GLY A 228 36.62 -5.24 35.65
C GLY A 228 35.36 -5.05 36.49
N ARG A 229 35.47 -4.57 37.74
CA ARG A 229 34.30 -4.27 38.58
C ARG A 229 33.38 -3.21 37.97
N ALA A 230 33.94 -2.23 37.27
CA ALA A 230 33.15 -1.20 36.58
C ALA A 230 32.38 -1.77 35.38
N TYR A 231 33.00 -2.64 34.58
CA TYR A 231 32.33 -3.37 33.49
C TYR A 231 31.26 -4.34 34.01
N LEU A 232 31.52 -5.04 35.12
CA LEU A 232 30.51 -5.89 35.77
C LEU A 232 29.33 -5.06 36.29
N ALA A 233 29.59 -3.88 36.88
CA ALA A 233 28.53 -2.98 37.32
C ALA A 233 27.69 -2.46 36.14
N TYR A 234 28.30 -2.23 34.98
CA TYR A 234 27.58 -1.88 33.75
C TYR A 234 26.63 -3.01 33.32
N LEU A 235 27.11 -4.26 33.29
CA LEU A 235 26.29 -5.41 32.91
C LEU A 235 25.11 -5.60 33.87
N LYS A 236 25.31 -5.37 35.17
CA LYS A 236 24.22 -5.39 36.16
C LYS A 236 23.18 -4.29 35.91
N ALA A 237 23.63 -3.07 35.63
CA ALA A 237 22.72 -1.96 35.31
C ALA A 237 21.97 -2.20 33.99
N ALA A 238 22.62 -2.79 32.99
CA ALA A 238 22.00 -3.19 31.73
C ALA A 238 20.98 -4.32 31.90
N ASP A 239 21.26 -5.32 32.74
CA ASP A 239 20.28 -6.36 33.12
C ASP A 239 19.06 -5.75 33.82
N ALA A 240 19.29 -4.84 34.78
CA ALA A 240 18.21 -4.11 35.43
C ALA A 240 17.38 -3.29 34.45
N PHE A 241 18.01 -2.64 33.46
CA PHE A 241 17.31 -1.91 32.40
C PHE A 241 16.43 -2.83 31.56
N ASN A 242 16.96 -3.99 31.14
CA ASN A 242 16.21 -4.96 30.34
C ASN A 242 15.09 -5.64 31.15
N ALA A 243 15.27 -5.81 32.46
CA ALA A 243 14.28 -6.37 33.37
C ALA A 243 13.25 -5.34 33.87
N GLU A 244 13.14 -4.17 33.23
CA GLU A 244 12.26 -3.05 33.61
C GLU A 244 12.45 -2.53 35.06
N LYS A 245 13.62 -2.77 35.68
CA LYS A 245 13.98 -2.27 37.01
C LYS A 245 14.61 -0.88 36.92
N TRP A 246 13.79 0.09 36.57
CA TRP A 246 14.22 1.43 36.16
C TRP A 246 15.09 2.17 37.17
N ASP A 247 14.73 2.15 38.46
CA ASP A 247 15.50 2.86 39.50
C ASP A 247 16.85 2.19 39.79
N GLU A 248 16.92 0.86 39.73
CA GLU A 248 18.17 0.10 39.89
C GLU A 248 19.11 0.39 38.72
N ALA A 249 18.61 0.30 37.49
CA ALA A 249 19.36 0.62 36.28
C ALA A 249 19.92 2.05 36.32
N ARG A 250 19.06 3.04 36.63
CA ARG A 250 19.44 4.45 36.66
C ARG A 250 20.48 4.74 37.74
N THR A 251 20.37 4.10 38.90
CA THR A 251 21.38 4.21 39.98
C THR A 251 22.72 3.60 39.55
N GLY A 252 22.69 2.43 38.93
CA GLY A 252 23.88 1.76 38.39
C GLY A 252 24.60 2.59 37.33
N PHE A 253 23.87 3.11 36.34
CA PHE A 253 24.46 3.97 35.31
C PHE A 253 24.98 5.30 35.87
N ALA A 254 24.28 5.93 36.81
CA ALA A 254 24.74 7.16 37.45
C ALA A 254 26.07 6.97 38.20
N ALA A 255 26.28 5.82 38.85
CA ALA A 255 27.55 5.50 39.52
C ALA A 255 28.73 5.39 38.52
N LEU A 256 28.46 4.96 37.28
CA LEU A 256 29.45 4.79 36.22
C LEU A 256 29.74 6.08 35.43
N GLY A 257 28.91 7.12 35.57
CA GLY A 257 29.15 8.43 34.95
C GLY A 257 30.43 9.15 35.40
N LYS A 258 31.15 8.59 36.38
CA LYS A 258 32.49 9.05 36.83
C LYS A 258 33.58 7.99 36.66
N ALA A 259 33.30 6.90 35.95
CA ALA A 259 34.29 5.85 35.72
C ALA A 259 35.54 6.42 35.02
N PRO A 260 36.75 5.93 35.38
CA PRO A 260 37.98 6.32 34.68
C PRO A 260 37.97 5.93 33.19
N ASP A 261 37.34 4.80 32.89
CA ASP A 261 37.14 4.30 31.53
C ASP A 261 36.21 5.25 30.74
N PRO A 262 36.66 5.76 29.58
CA PRO A 262 35.91 6.76 28.81
C PRO A 262 34.63 6.19 28.19
N TRP A 263 34.64 4.93 27.75
CA TRP A 263 33.47 4.29 27.15
C TRP A 263 32.38 4.08 28.19
N LEU A 264 32.73 3.52 29.36
CA LEU A 264 31.78 3.33 30.46
C LEU A 264 31.15 4.65 30.91
N ARG A 265 31.95 5.71 30.97
CA ARG A 265 31.46 7.05 31.33
C ARG A 265 30.43 7.56 30.33
N GLU A 266 30.74 7.45 29.05
CA GLU A 266 29.88 7.93 27.97
C GLU A 266 28.57 7.15 27.90
N VAL A 267 28.65 5.82 27.72
CA VAL A 267 27.48 4.95 27.55
C VAL A 267 26.54 5.02 28.74
N SER A 268 27.08 5.07 29.96
CA SER A 268 26.27 5.15 31.17
C SER A 268 25.58 6.50 31.31
N THR A 269 26.24 7.60 30.92
CA THR A 269 25.62 8.93 30.91
C THR A 269 24.45 8.98 29.91
N TYR A 270 24.62 8.38 28.73
CA TYR A 270 23.56 8.25 27.72
C TYR A 270 22.39 7.40 28.23
N LEU A 271 22.68 6.24 28.84
CA LEU A 271 21.65 5.30 29.29
C LEU A 271 20.75 5.84 30.41
N ILE A 272 21.21 6.80 31.22
CA ILE A 272 20.34 7.48 32.20
C ILE A 272 19.11 8.09 31.52
N GLY A 273 19.32 8.82 30.42
CA GLY A 273 18.23 9.45 29.66
C GLY A 273 17.30 8.43 29.04
N ARG A 274 17.84 7.37 28.44
CA ARG A 274 17.05 6.28 27.85
C ARG A 274 16.23 5.53 28.90
N THR A 275 16.79 5.24 30.07
CA THR A 275 16.07 4.61 31.20
C THR A 275 14.89 5.47 31.66
N LEU A 276 15.07 6.79 31.76
CA LEU A 276 14.00 7.69 32.17
C LEU A 276 12.85 7.75 31.16
N LEU A 277 13.16 7.78 29.86
CA LEU A 277 12.12 7.76 28.82
C LEU A 277 11.37 6.42 28.77
N ARG A 278 12.07 5.29 28.97
CA ARG A 278 11.43 3.97 29.08
C ARG A 278 10.53 3.88 30.32
N GLN A 279 11.01 4.39 31.46
CA GLN A 279 10.21 4.46 32.68
C GLN A 279 8.96 5.31 32.49
N ALA A 280 9.04 6.42 31.75
CA ALA A 280 7.91 7.30 31.49
C ALA A 280 6.76 6.61 30.71
N LEU A 281 7.09 5.59 29.92
CA LEU A 281 6.17 4.84 29.08
C LEU A 281 5.62 3.57 29.75
N ALA A 282 6.14 3.20 30.93
CA ALA A 282 5.91 1.87 31.52
C ALA A 282 4.42 1.53 31.69
N GLU A 283 3.60 2.52 32.03
CA GLU A 283 2.15 2.39 32.28
C GLU A 283 1.27 2.86 31.11
N SER A 284 1.86 3.31 30.00
CA SER A 284 1.15 3.98 28.91
C SER A 284 0.55 3.08 27.84
N TYR A 285 0.41 1.78 28.09
CA TYR A 285 -0.14 0.82 27.11
C TYR A 285 -1.35 0.09 27.67
N GLU A 286 -2.35 -0.18 26.82
CA GLU A 286 -3.41 -1.14 27.13
C GLU A 286 -2.86 -2.57 27.25
N ALA A 287 -3.62 -3.45 27.90
CA ALA A 287 -3.26 -4.86 28.06
C ALA A 287 -3.13 -5.63 26.73
N ASP A 288 -3.70 -5.10 25.63
CA ASP A 288 -3.63 -5.68 24.29
C ASP A 288 -2.46 -5.14 23.44
N GLY A 289 -1.81 -4.04 23.85
CA GLY A 289 -0.62 -3.48 23.20
C GLY A 289 -0.80 -2.62 21.97
N TRP A 290 -2.01 -2.44 21.48
CA TRP A 290 -2.23 -1.80 20.18
C TRP A 290 -2.38 -0.28 20.28
N SER A 291 -2.62 0.25 21.48
CA SER A 291 -2.88 1.68 21.71
C SER A 291 -2.01 2.25 22.84
N GLU A 292 -1.20 3.27 22.51
CA GLU A 292 -0.52 4.12 23.49
C GLU A 292 -1.54 5.06 24.17
N GLN A 293 -1.79 4.85 25.46
CA GLN A 293 -2.56 5.73 26.35
C GLN A 293 -1.71 6.96 26.71
N LEU A 294 -1.79 7.97 25.85
CA LEU A 294 -1.00 9.21 25.98
C LEU A 294 -1.16 9.93 27.33
N ASP A 295 -2.31 9.76 27.98
CA ASP A 295 -2.64 10.34 29.28
C ASP A 295 -1.93 9.65 30.45
N LYS A 296 -1.47 8.41 30.27
CA LYS A 296 -0.70 7.63 31.27
C LYS A 296 0.81 7.81 31.18
N ILE A 297 1.30 8.65 30.26
CA ILE A 297 2.74 8.96 30.16
C ILE A 297 3.17 9.82 31.35
N ASP A 298 4.20 9.38 32.09
CA ASP A 298 4.77 10.18 33.19
C ASP A 298 5.63 11.33 32.64
N LYS A 299 5.00 12.49 32.47
CA LYS A 299 5.63 13.70 31.94
C LYS A 299 6.84 14.17 32.76
N SER A 300 6.84 13.95 34.07
CA SER A 300 7.97 14.35 34.92
C SER A 300 9.23 13.53 34.58
N ARG A 301 9.05 12.26 34.24
CA ARG A 301 10.13 11.37 33.79
C ARG A 301 10.57 11.70 32.37
N VAL A 302 9.66 12.13 31.51
CA VAL A 302 10.01 12.64 30.18
C VAL A 302 10.93 13.86 30.30
N GLU A 303 10.58 14.85 31.12
CA GLU A 303 11.39 16.06 31.36
C GLU A 303 12.75 15.72 31.97
N ALA A 304 12.79 14.81 32.93
CA ALA A 304 14.05 14.33 33.52
C ALA A 304 14.93 13.63 32.47
N GLY A 305 14.33 12.79 31.62
CA GLY A 305 15.02 12.10 30.53
C GLY A 305 15.58 13.06 29.50
N GLU A 306 14.79 14.02 29.05
CA GLU A 306 15.20 15.09 28.13
C GLU A 306 16.38 15.90 28.70
N THR A 307 16.32 16.25 29.98
CA THR A 307 17.41 16.97 30.69
C THR A 307 18.68 16.13 30.74
N ALA A 308 18.58 14.83 31.03
CA ALA A 308 19.72 13.92 31.05
C ALA A 308 20.36 13.78 29.65
N LEU A 309 19.54 13.69 28.59
CA LEU A 309 20.02 13.63 27.21
C LEU A 309 20.69 14.93 26.77
N ALA A 310 20.13 16.09 27.17
CA ALA A 310 20.76 17.38 26.93
C ALA A 310 22.12 17.49 27.63
N ALA A 311 22.23 17.00 28.87
CA ALA A 311 23.49 16.94 29.61
C ALA A 311 24.50 16.01 28.92
N TYR A 312 24.06 14.86 28.43
CA TYR A 312 24.88 13.95 27.62
C TYR A 312 25.41 14.66 26.36
N LEU A 313 24.55 15.30 25.57
CA LEU A 313 24.95 16.01 24.34
C LEU A 313 25.90 17.18 24.62
N LYS A 314 25.79 17.82 25.78
CA LYS A 314 26.72 18.87 26.21
C LYS A 314 28.09 18.30 26.59
N ALA A 315 28.13 17.15 27.26
CA ALA A 315 29.37 16.51 27.68
C ALA A 315 30.08 15.76 26.53
N PHE A 316 29.31 15.20 25.61
CA PHE A 316 29.77 14.37 24.49
C PHE A 316 29.15 14.85 23.16
N PRO A 317 29.46 16.07 22.69
CA PRO A 317 28.83 16.63 21.49
C PRO A 317 29.13 15.84 20.20
N GLN A 318 30.28 15.14 20.19
CA GLN A 318 30.72 14.21 19.15
C GLN A 318 30.82 12.77 19.70
N GLY A 319 30.03 12.46 20.74
CA GLY A 319 29.99 11.13 21.32
C GLY A 319 29.39 10.10 20.39
N THR A 320 29.73 8.83 20.64
CA THR A 320 29.18 7.64 19.98
C THR A 320 27.65 7.68 19.90
N PHE A 321 26.97 8.04 20.99
CA PHE A 321 25.51 8.03 21.08
C PHE A 321 24.87 9.39 20.79
N ALA A 322 25.61 10.38 20.27
CA ALA A 322 25.08 11.73 20.03
C ALA A 322 23.92 11.77 19.03
N ALA A 323 23.96 10.98 17.96
CA ALA A 323 22.86 10.87 16.99
C ALA A 323 21.59 10.30 17.66
N SER A 324 21.75 9.19 18.38
CA SER A 324 20.64 8.56 19.13
C SER A 324 20.05 9.49 20.20
N ALA A 325 20.90 10.20 20.97
CA ALA A 325 20.45 11.13 21.99
C ALA A 325 19.64 12.31 21.41
N ARG A 326 20.03 12.83 20.23
CA ARG A 326 19.20 13.82 19.49
C ARG A 326 17.87 13.23 19.05
N GLY A 327 17.83 11.96 18.65
CA GLY A 327 16.60 11.21 18.40
C GLY A 327 15.70 11.14 19.63
N LEU A 328 16.26 10.76 20.77
CA LEU A 328 15.52 10.67 22.04
C LEU A 328 15.01 12.02 22.54
N GLN A 329 15.72 13.13 22.28
CA GLN A 329 15.20 14.47 22.57
C GLN A 329 13.91 14.76 21.77
N ARG A 330 13.84 14.35 20.50
CA ARG A 330 12.60 14.47 19.72
C ARG A 330 11.49 13.57 20.25
N ARG A 331 11.82 12.32 20.61
CA ARG A 331 10.86 11.43 21.27
C ARG A 331 10.33 12.07 22.56
N ALA A 332 11.17 12.74 23.34
CA ALA A 332 10.74 13.45 24.55
C ALA A 332 9.76 14.61 24.23
N LEU A 333 10.01 15.41 23.20
CA LEU A 333 9.05 16.44 22.73
C LEU A 333 7.69 15.81 22.38
N TRP A 334 7.72 14.69 21.66
CA TRP A 334 6.51 13.93 21.33
C TRP A 334 5.83 13.40 22.59
N LEU A 335 6.53 12.77 23.53
CA LEU A 335 5.95 12.23 24.75
C LEU A 335 5.30 13.31 25.63
N LYS A 336 5.88 14.53 25.67
CA LYS A 336 5.28 15.69 26.37
C LYS A 336 4.02 16.23 25.70
N GLY A 337 3.82 15.95 24.41
CA GLY A 337 2.82 16.61 23.58
C GLY A 337 3.21 18.01 23.12
N ASP A 338 4.52 18.35 23.13
CA ASP A 338 5.07 19.61 22.64
C ASP A 338 5.14 19.60 21.11
N ARG A 339 4.00 19.88 20.48
CA ARG A 339 3.81 19.81 19.03
C ARG A 339 4.63 20.87 18.30
N ASP A 340 4.72 22.08 18.84
CA ASP A 340 5.48 23.18 18.24
C ASP A 340 6.99 22.92 18.31
N GLY A 341 7.48 22.46 19.46
CA GLY A 341 8.87 22.04 19.62
C GLY A 341 9.23 20.90 18.67
N LEU A 342 8.33 19.92 18.52
CA LEU A 342 8.51 18.79 17.61
C LEU A 342 8.52 19.24 16.14
N ALA A 343 7.59 20.09 15.72
CA ALA A 343 7.55 20.66 14.38
C ALA A 343 8.84 21.43 14.05
N LYS A 344 9.35 22.21 15.01
CA LYS A 344 10.64 22.91 14.88
C LYS A 344 11.80 21.95 14.69
N ALA A 345 11.84 20.88 15.48
CA ALA A 345 12.91 19.88 15.41
C ALA A 345 12.91 19.15 14.05
N TYR A 346 11.74 18.77 13.54
CA TYR A 346 11.63 18.16 12.22
C TYR A 346 11.95 19.11 11.07
N ALA A 347 11.53 20.38 11.17
CA ALA A 347 11.88 21.39 10.17
C ALA A 347 13.40 21.56 10.05
N ALA A 348 14.13 21.53 11.17
CA ALA A 348 15.58 21.57 11.17
C ALA A 348 16.21 20.30 10.57
N LEU A 349 15.66 19.12 10.87
CA LEU A 349 16.14 17.85 10.30
C LEU A 349 15.94 17.75 8.80
N LEU A 350 14.79 18.18 8.29
CA LEU A 350 14.55 18.23 6.85
C LEU A 350 15.58 19.12 6.11
N GLY A 351 16.18 20.09 6.79
CA GLY A 351 17.27 20.90 6.23
C GLY A 351 18.67 20.30 6.40
N ALA A 352 18.84 19.30 7.27
CA ALA A 352 20.14 18.74 7.62
C ALA A 352 20.35 17.30 7.12
N THR A 353 19.28 16.53 6.94
CA THR A 353 19.30 15.16 6.41
C THR A 353 19.57 15.18 4.91
N ASP A 354 20.46 14.31 4.45
CA ASP A 354 20.69 14.11 3.02
C ASP A 354 19.43 13.56 2.36
N ALA A 355 18.83 14.32 1.45
CA ALA A 355 17.63 13.92 0.72
C ALA A 355 17.84 12.71 -0.20
N ALA A 356 19.09 12.30 -0.43
CA ALA A 356 19.46 11.11 -1.19
C ALA A 356 19.60 9.83 -0.35
N SER A 357 19.50 9.89 0.97
CA SER A 357 19.71 8.73 1.86
C SER A 357 18.41 8.05 2.31
N GLU A 358 18.51 6.80 2.76
CA GLU A 358 17.39 6.08 3.38
C GLU A 358 16.91 6.76 4.69
N ASP A 359 17.78 7.52 5.37
CA ASP A 359 17.40 8.31 6.55
C ASP A 359 16.34 9.36 6.20
N ALA A 360 16.33 9.90 4.98
CA ALA A 360 15.30 10.81 4.54
C ALA A 360 13.92 10.12 4.44
N LEU A 361 13.87 8.85 4.02
CA LEU A 361 12.63 8.07 4.00
C LEU A 361 12.12 7.84 5.42
N ALA A 362 13.00 7.37 6.31
CA ALA A 362 12.66 7.12 7.71
C ALA A 362 12.18 8.40 8.42
N LEU A 363 12.83 9.54 8.15
CA LEU A 363 12.43 10.84 8.69
C LEU A 363 11.04 11.27 8.20
N VAL A 364 10.77 11.14 6.90
CA VAL A 364 9.46 11.49 6.32
C VAL A 364 8.35 10.64 6.93
N GLU A 365 8.59 9.35 7.11
CA GLU A 365 7.65 8.43 7.72
C GLU A 365 7.44 8.71 9.23
N GLU A 366 8.51 9.06 9.96
CA GLU A 366 8.43 9.50 11.35
C GLU A 366 7.58 10.77 11.49
N ILE A 367 7.79 11.76 10.61
CA ILE A 367 7.01 13.02 10.57
C ILE A 367 5.53 12.74 10.35
N ASP A 368 5.21 11.91 9.36
CA ASP A 368 3.83 11.58 9.02
C ASP A 368 3.11 10.94 10.22
N ASN A 369 3.74 9.91 10.79
CA ASN A 369 3.17 9.10 11.86
C ASN A 369 3.15 9.81 13.23
N LYS A 370 4.09 10.71 13.52
CA LYS A 370 4.26 11.30 14.87
C LYS A 370 3.88 12.78 14.97
N LEU A 371 3.89 13.53 13.85
CA LEU A 371 3.57 14.96 13.84
C LEU A 371 2.27 15.26 13.10
N LEU A 372 2.09 14.72 11.88
CA LEU A 372 1.00 15.15 11.00
C LEU A 372 -0.29 14.36 11.21
N PHE A 373 -0.23 13.04 11.43
CA PHE A 373 -1.41 12.17 11.44
C PHE A 373 -1.48 11.22 12.64
N TYR A 374 -0.84 11.56 13.76
CA TYR A 374 -0.98 10.75 14.97
C TYR A 374 -2.42 10.83 15.54
N PRO A 375 -3.12 9.69 15.74
CA PRO A 375 -4.47 9.70 16.29
C PRO A 375 -4.57 10.40 17.66
N GLY A 376 -5.58 11.26 17.83
CA GLY A 376 -5.82 11.96 19.10
C GLY A 376 -4.93 13.17 19.37
N ARG A 377 -4.15 13.65 18.39
CA ARG A 377 -3.38 14.91 18.49
C ARG A 377 -3.58 15.78 17.26
N ASP A 378 -3.77 17.09 17.46
CA ASP A 378 -3.84 17.98 16.30
C ASP A 378 -2.46 18.12 15.65
N PRO A 379 -2.39 18.19 14.31
CA PRO A 379 -1.14 18.39 13.60
C PRO A 379 -0.49 19.74 13.94
N ALA A 380 0.83 19.79 13.81
CA ALA A 380 1.59 21.04 13.79
C ALA A 380 2.60 21.02 12.64
N ALA A 381 2.95 22.21 12.15
CA ALA A 381 3.90 22.34 11.05
C ALA A 381 4.70 23.63 11.19
N GLN A 382 6.00 23.54 10.95
CA GLN A 382 6.89 24.70 10.90
C GLN A 382 7.81 24.60 9.68
N GLY A 383 8.03 25.73 9.02
CA GLY A 383 8.81 25.79 7.79
C GLY A 383 8.03 25.36 6.55
N PRO A 384 8.53 25.70 5.35
CA PRO A 384 7.76 25.63 4.11
C PRO A 384 7.36 24.21 3.70
N LEU A 385 8.22 23.21 3.94
CA LEU A 385 7.94 21.83 3.53
C LEU A 385 6.80 21.20 4.37
N LEU A 386 6.87 21.33 5.70
CA LEU A 386 5.83 20.79 6.58
C LEU A 386 4.50 21.53 6.40
N LEU A 387 4.54 22.86 6.25
CA LEU A 387 3.34 23.65 5.99
C LEU A 387 2.69 23.26 4.67
N ALA A 388 3.46 23.14 3.59
CA ALA A 388 2.93 22.70 2.29
C ALA A 388 2.29 21.30 2.36
N THR A 389 2.94 20.34 3.02
CA THR A 389 2.38 18.98 3.19
C THR A 389 1.07 19.02 3.96
N LEU A 390 1.03 19.70 5.10
CA LEU A 390 -0.18 19.81 5.92
C LEU A 390 -1.30 20.54 5.19
N ASP A 391 -0.99 21.64 4.50
CA ASP A 391 -1.96 22.43 3.74
C ASP A 391 -2.59 21.61 2.60
N LEU A 392 -1.79 20.88 1.82
CA LEU A 392 -2.31 19.98 0.77
C LEU A 392 -3.26 18.94 1.35
N VAL A 393 -2.93 18.36 2.50
CA VAL A 393 -3.80 17.40 3.18
C VAL A 393 -5.09 18.06 3.68
N ARG A 394 -5.00 19.28 4.22
CA ARG A 394 -6.20 20.04 4.67
C ARG A 394 -7.08 20.52 3.52
N MET A 395 -6.59 20.50 2.27
CA MET A 395 -7.41 20.75 1.07
C MET A 395 -8.19 19.53 0.60
N ARG A 396 -8.01 18.35 1.22
CA ARG A 396 -8.68 17.13 0.80
C ARG A 396 -10.21 17.25 0.93
N ASN A 397 -10.90 16.73 -0.07
CA ASN A 397 -12.36 16.65 -0.13
C ASN A 397 -12.75 15.35 -0.85
N TRP A 398 -13.36 14.40 -0.14
CA TRP A 398 -13.77 13.10 -0.68
C TRP A 398 -15.05 12.57 -0.03
N THR A 399 -15.49 11.41 -0.49
CA THR A 399 -16.47 10.59 0.21
C THR A 399 -15.78 9.30 0.65
N GLU A 400 -15.77 9.04 1.95
CA GLU A 400 -15.37 7.78 2.56
C GLU A 400 -16.61 6.90 2.75
N THR A 401 -16.45 5.58 2.79
CA THR A 401 -17.54 4.66 3.13
C THR A 401 -17.30 4.09 4.51
N GLU A 402 -18.17 4.45 5.47
CA GLU A 402 -18.23 3.78 6.76
C GLU A 402 -18.92 2.42 6.57
N TYR A 403 -18.23 1.34 6.95
CA TYR A 403 -18.80 0.00 7.03
C TYR A 403 -19.23 -0.26 8.47
N ASN A 404 -20.50 -0.56 8.68
CA ASN A 404 -21.02 -0.95 9.98
C ASN A 404 -21.54 -2.39 9.90
N TYR A 405 -20.84 -3.30 10.57
CA TYR A 405 -21.22 -4.71 10.67
C TYR A 405 -22.16 -4.92 11.85
N ASP A 406 -23.37 -5.36 11.54
CA ASP A 406 -24.37 -5.75 12.53
C ASP A 406 -24.16 -7.23 12.88
N GLU A 407 -23.58 -7.50 14.06
CA GLU A 407 -23.26 -8.85 14.54
C GLU A 407 -24.51 -9.74 14.71
N ASP A 408 -25.66 -9.14 15.06
CA ASP A 408 -26.91 -9.86 15.31
C ASP A 408 -27.58 -10.36 14.02
N THR A 409 -27.43 -9.60 12.93
CA THR A 409 -28.03 -9.91 11.62
C THR A 409 -27.03 -10.44 10.60
N GLY A 410 -25.73 -10.36 10.88
CA GLY A 410 -24.65 -10.71 9.96
C GLY A 410 -24.60 -9.82 8.71
N LYS A 411 -25.12 -8.59 8.80
CA LYS A 411 -25.20 -7.65 7.67
C LYS A 411 -24.23 -6.50 7.83
N THR A 412 -23.48 -6.21 6.77
CA THR A 412 -22.73 -4.95 6.65
C THR A 412 -23.62 -3.89 6.02
N THR A 413 -23.70 -2.73 6.65
CA THR A 413 -24.31 -1.53 6.07
C THR A 413 -23.21 -0.56 5.66
N GLU A 414 -23.33 -0.02 4.45
CA GLU A 414 -22.42 0.98 3.91
C GLU A 414 -23.05 2.36 4.04
N LYS A 415 -22.29 3.30 4.59
CA LYS A 415 -22.73 4.69 4.73
C LYS A 415 -21.67 5.65 4.16
N PRO A 416 -21.99 6.39 3.09
CA PRO A 416 -21.08 7.40 2.57
C PRO A 416 -20.96 8.58 3.55
N VAL A 417 -19.74 8.94 3.92
CA VAL A 417 -19.39 10.09 4.76
C VAL A 417 -18.50 11.04 3.99
N LYS A 418 -18.92 12.30 3.92
CA LYS A 418 -18.12 13.33 3.24
C LYS A 418 -17.06 13.87 4.18
N VAL A 419 -15.81 13.87 3.72
CA VAL A 419 -14.72 14.60 4.36
C VAL A 419 -14.52 15.87 3.56
N GLU A 420 -14.68 17.02 4.23
CA GLU A 420 -14.56 18.34 3.62
C GLU A 420 -13.22 18.99 3.94
N ALA A 421 -12.78 19.90 3.05
CA ALA A 421 -11.56 20.67 3.24
C ALA A 421 -11.63 21.53 4.50
N ARG A 422 -10.53 21.59 5.25
CA ARG A 422 -10.45 22.24 6.57
C ARG A 422 -9.45 23.41 6.61
N ILE A 423 -9.19 24.04 5.47
CA ILE A 423 -8.27 25.18 5.35
C ILE A 423 -8.98 26.36 4.69
N THR A 424 -8.64 27.57 5.13
CA THR A 424 -9.17 28.83 4.61
C THR A 424 -8.13 29.62 3.83
N GLN A 425 -8.58 30.52 2.96
CA GLN A 425 -7.68 31.43 2.24
C GLN A 425 -6.86 32.30 3.19
N ALA A 426 -7.45 32.79 4.27
CA ALA A 426 -6.78 33.64 5.26
C ALA A 426 -5.63 32.90 5.97
N GLU A 427 -5.80 31.61 6.26
CA GLU A 427 -4.72 30.79 6.83
C GLU A 427 -3.55 30.65 5.86
N ILE A 428 -3.80 30.43 4.56
CA ILE A 428 -2.74 30.36 3.54
C ILE A 428 -2.04 31.72 3.40
N GLU A 429 -2.79 32.82 3.41
CA GLU A 429 -2.23 34.17 3.33
C GLU A 429 -1.34 34.51 4.54
N ALA A 430 -1.72 34.06 5.74
CA ALA A 430 -0.93 34.23 6.97
C ALA A 430 0.43 33.50 6.93
N GLN A 431 0.58 32.48 6.09
CA GLN A 431 1.82 31.70 5.97
C GLN A 431 2.87 32.33 5.04
N ALA A 432 2.59 33.46 4.38
CA ALA A 432 3.46 34.04 3.35
C ALA A 432 4.94 34.18 3.79
N GLN A 433 5.19 34.61 5.03
CA GLN A 433 6.55 34.78 5.56
C GLN A 433 7.29 33.44 5.70
N ALA A 434 6.58 32.34 6.03
CA ALA A 434 7.18 31.02 6.17
C ALA A 434 7.67 30.46 4.82
N PHE A 435 7.09 30.94 3.71
CA PHE A 435 7.48 30.57 2.35
C PHE A 435 8.35 31.63 1.64
N ALA A 436 8.89 32.64 2.35
CA ALA A 436 9.65 33.71 1.71
C ALA A 436 10.85 33.20 0.87
N ALA A 437 11.44 32.07 1.26
CA ALA A 437 12.53 31.41 0.53
C ALA A 437 12.06 30.42 -0.55
N GLU A 438 10.75 30.14 -0.64
CA GLU A 438 10.15 29.13 -1.53
C GLU A 438 8.90 29.69 -2.27
N PRO A 439 9.01 30.81 -3.01
CA PRO A 439 7.86 31.50 -3.60
C PRO A 439 7.10 30.65 -4.64
N ALA A 440 7.80 29.77 -5.36
CA ALA A 440 7.17 28.87 -6.33
C ALA A 440 6.26 27.83 -5.65
N LEU A 441 6.69 27.31 -4.51
CA LEU A 441 5.91 26.39 -3.67
C LEU A 441 4.70 27.12 -3.05
N TYR A 442 4.89 28.35 -2.56
CA TYR A 442 3.78 29.14 -2.04
C TYR A 442 2.70 29.39 -3.09
N GLY A 443 3.11 29.82 -4.29
CA GLY A 443 2.17 30.02 -5.40
C GLY A 443 1.46 28.73 -5.83
N LEU A 444 2.10 27.56 -5.66
CA LEU A 444 1.44 26.27 -5.87
C LEU A 444 0.38 26.01 -4.80
N ILE A 445 0.66 26.25 -3.51
CA ILE A 445 -0.33 26.10 -2.43
C ILE A 445 -1.54 27.03 -2.65
N GLN A 446 -1.30 28.30 -3.01
CA GLN A 446 -2.37 29.24 -3.35
C GLN A 446 -3.22 28.76 -4.54
N ALA A 447 -2.59 28.21 -5.57
CA ALA A 447 -3.28 27.67 -6.73
C ALA A 447 -4.03 26.37 -6.42
N SER A 448 -3.46 25.48 -5.59
CA SER A 448 -4.12 24.25 -5.12
C SER A 448 -5.37 24.59 -4.33
N TYR A 449 -5.33 25.59 -3.46
CA TYR A 449 -6.53 26.09 -2.79
C TYR A 449 -7.58 26.58 -3.79
N ALA A 450 -7.16 27.38 -4.77
CA ALA A 450 -8.06 27.88 -5.81
C ALA A 450 -8.73 26.73 -6.59
N TYR A 451 -7.99 25.66 -6.89
CA TYR A 451 -8.50 24.51 -7.62
C TYR A 451 -9.40 23.58 -6.79
N TYR A 452 -8.92 23.12 -5.63
CA TYR A 452 -9.56 22.03 -4.86
C TYR A 452 -10.63 22.53 -3.90
N VAL A 453 -10.45 23.73 -3.32
CA VAL A 453 -11.36 24.30 -2.31
C VAL A 453 -12.27 25.34 -2.94
N ALA A 454 -11.71 26.40 -3.54
CA ALA A 454 -12.52 27.50 -4.07
C ALA A 454 -13.19 27.19 -5.42
N ARG A 455 -12.73 26.16 -6.14
CA ARG A 455 -13.17 25.80 -7.50
C ARG A 455 -13.06 26.97 -8.50
N ASP A 456 -12.10 27.87 -8.28
CA ASP A 456 -11.80 29.01 -9.15
C ASP A 456 -10.64 28.67 -10.09
N TYR A 457 -10.98 27.96 -11.16
CA TYR A 457 -10.02 27.51 -12.17
C TYR A 457 -9.38 28.67 -12.94
N ARG A 458 -10.04 29.82 -13.06
CA ARG A 458 -9.44 31.00 -13.72
C ARG A 458 -8.34 31.62 -12.85
N LYS A 459 -8.55 31.67 -11.53
CA LYS A 459 -7.51 32.08 -10.59
C LYS A 459 -6.29 31.15 -10.63
N VAL A 460 -6.47 29.84 -10.82
CA VAL A 460 -5.35 28.92 -11.07
C VAL A 460 -4.52 29.36 -12.28
N LEU A 461 -5.18 29.64 -13.42
CA LEU A 461 -4.49 30.10 -14.63
C LEU A 461 -3.78 31.45 -14.47
N ALA A 462 -4.26 32.31 -13.56
CA ALA A 462 -3.64 33.59 -13.22
C ALA A 462 -2.42 33.42 -12.29
N LEU A 463 -2.49 32.50 -11.32
CA LEU A 463 -1.41 32.21 -10.37
C LEU A 463 -0.27 31.38 -10.99
N ILE A 464 -0.59 30.60 -12.02
CA ILE A 464 0.35 29.71 -12.71
C ILE A 464 0.35 30.05 -14.20
N PRO A 465 1.25 30.92 -14.68
CA PRO A 465 1.45 31.16 -16.10
C PRO A 465 1.82 29.89 -16.88
N ASP A 466 1.55 29.88 -18.19
CA ASP A 466 1.98 28.81 -19.08
C ASP A 466 3.51 28.74 -19.15
N ASP A 467 4.05 27.59 -18.78
CA ASP A 467 5.46 27.27 -18.86
C ASP A 467 5.64 25.82 -19.34
N ALA A 468 4.75 25.35 -20.23
CA ALA A 468 4.73 23.96 -20.72
C ALA A 468 5.87 23.61 -21.70
N ARG A 469 6.69 24.58 -22.13
CA ARG A 469 7.72 24.39 -23.17
C ARG A 469 9.14 24.27 -22.63
N ARG A 470 9.30 23.93 -21.34
CA ARG A 470 10.64 23.72 -20.76
C ARG A 470 11.20 22.37 -21.20
N SER A 471 12.53 22.29 -21.25
CA SER A 471 13.22 21.03 -21.53
C SER A 471 13.29 20.07 -20.33
N ALA A 472 13.00 20.57 -19.13
CA ALA A 472 12.98 19.80 -17.89
C ALA A 472 12.19 20.56 -16.80
N TYR A 473 11.64 19.81 -15.85
CA TYR A 473 10.95 20.34 -14.67
C TYR A 473 11.52 19.74 -13.38
N ASP A 474 11.61 20.54 -12.33
CA ASP A 474 11.62 20.03 -10.96
C ASP A 474 10.19 19.67 -10.54
N THR A 475 10.03 18.98 -9.40
CA THR A 475 8.71 18.55 -8.91
C THR A 475 7.75 19.73 -8.75
N VAL A 476 8.19 20.85 -8.16
CA VAL A 476 7.30 22.01 -7.91
C VAL A 476 6.85 22.65 -9.22
N GLY A 477 7.77 22.86 -10.17
CA GLY A 477 7.49 23.40 -11.49
C GLY A 477 6.55 22.51 -12.30
N LEU A 478 6.77 21.19 -12.29
CA LEU A 478 5.87 20.24 -12.95
C LEU A 478 4.48 20.27 -12.31
N SER A 479 4.41 20.22 -10.97
CA SER A 479 3.13 20.23 -10.23
C SER A 479 2.30 21.47 -10.54
N ARG A 480 2.96 22.63 -10.69
CA ARG A 480 2.31 23.86 -11.14
C ARG A 480 1.70 23.69 -12.53
N GLN A 481 2.47 23.21 -13.51
CA GLN A 481 1.94 23.03 -14.88
C GLN A 481 0.87 21.93 -14.95
N VAL A 482 0.97 20.85 -14.18
CA VAL A 482 -0.12 19.85 -14.09
C VAL A 482 -1.40 20.46 -13.53
N LEU A 483 -1.31 21.26 -12.46
CA LEU A 483 -2.47 21.94 -11.90
C LEU A 483 -3.09 22.95 -12.89
N ARG A 484 -2.26 23.62 -13.68
CA ARG A 484 -2.71 24.47 -14.80
C ARG A 484 -3.45 23.64 -15.85
N GLY A 485 -2.92 22.50 -16.26
CA GLY A 485 -3.58 21.58 -17.20
C GLY A 485 -4.93 21.08 -16.68
N ASN A 486 -5.01 20.74 -15.39
CA ASN A 486 -6.27 20.37 -14.74
C ASN A 486 -7.28 21.53 -14.76
N ALA A 487 -6.85 22.77 -14.54
CA ALA A 487 -7.72 23.95 -14.65
C ALA A 487 -8.20 24.20 -16.10
N LEU A 488 -7.33 23.98 -17.10
CA LEU A 488 -7.72 24.04 -18.52
C LEU A 488 -8.79 22.99 -18.85
N ALA A 489 -8.62 21.76 -18.36
CA ALA A 489 -9.59 20.68 -18.51
C ALA A 489 -10.95 21.05 -17.88
N ALA A 490 -10.94 21.56 -16.65
CA ALA A 490 -12.15 21.96 -15.92
C ALA A 490 -12.89 23.14 -16.60
N LEU A 491 -12.17 23.99 -17.33
CA LEU A 491 -12.73 25.09 -18.11
C LEU A 491 -13.14 24.69 -19.54
N GLY A 492 -12.85 23.46 -19.97
CA GLY A 492 -13.10 23.01 -21.33
C GLY A 492 -12.26 23.77 -22.37
N ASP A 493 -11.02 24.10 -22.04
CA ASP A 493 -10.15 24.89 -22.91
C ASP A 493 -9.87 24.16 -24.25
N ARG A 494 -9.96 24.91 -25.35
CA ARG A 494 -9.80 24.35 -26.70
C ARG A 494 -8.39 23.79 -26.93
N ASN A 495 -7.37 24.42 -26.35
CA ASN A 495 -5.98 24.05 -26.51
C ASN A 495 -5.44 23.14 -25.38
N GLU A 496 -6.30 22.60 -24.51
CA GLU A 496 -5.88 21.69 -23.42
C GLU A 496 -4.96 20.54 -23.91
N GLU A 497 -5.30 19.92 -25.04
CA GLU A 497 -4.50 18.85 -25.63
C GLU A 497 -3.12 19.33 -26.08
N GLY A 498 -3.05 20.52 -26.69
CA GLY A 498 -1.79 21.14 -27.10
C GLY A 498 -0.89 21.44 -25.90
N PHE A 499 -1.48 21.92 -24.80
CA PHE A 499 -0.76 22.15 -23.54
C PHE A 499 -0.13 20.87 -23.00
N TRP A 500 -0.89 19.77 -22.91
CA TRP A 500 -0.34 18.50 -22.43
C TRP A 500 0.78 17.94 -23.34
N ARG A 501 0.64 18.10 -24.67
CA ARG A 501 1.69 17.70 -25.63
C ARG A 501 2.96 18.51 -25.47
N GLU A 502 2.86 19.81 -25.23
CA GLU A 502 4.01 20.66 -24.96
C GLU A 502 4.69 20.25 -23.64
N LEU A 503 3.90 20.09 -22.57
CA LEU A 503 4.41 19.70 -21.24
C LEU A 503 5.14 18.35 -21.26
N LEU A 504 4.65 17.40 -22.06
CA LEU A 504 5.26 16.08 -22.25
C LEU A 504 6.73 16.18 -22.71
N GLY A 505 7.09 17.23 -23.46
CA GLY A 505 8.45 17.43 -23.97
C GLY A 505 9.51 17.67 -22.89
N GLY A 506 9.11 18.14 -21.70
CA GLY A 506 10.01 18.38 -20.56
C GLY A 506 9.83 17.42 -19.38
N ALA A 507 8.87 16.51 -19.43
CA ALA A 507 8.59 15.52 -18.39
C ALA A 507 9.59 14.36 -18.45
N THR A 508 10.85 14.62 -18.07
CA THR A 508 11.97 13.69 -18.28
C THR A 508 12.30 12.79 -17.08
N ASP A 509 11.84 13.13 -15.88
CA ASP A 509 12.14 12.32 -14.69
C ASP A 509 11.21 11.09 -14.61
N LYS A 510 11.63 10.05 -13.89
CA LYS A 510 10.85 8.82 -13.72
C LYS A 510 9.45 9.16 -13.18
N TRP A 511 8.40 8.47 -13.67
CA TRP A 511 6.98 8.71 -13.37
C TRP A 511 6.39 10.06 -13.81
N GLN A 512 7.20 11.07 -14.18
CA GLN A 512 6.64 12.33 -14.69
C GLN A 512 5.94 12.11 -16.02
N ARG A 513 6.61 11.44 -16.97
CA ARG A 513 6.08 11.24 -18.31
C ARG A 513 4.73 10.52 -18.31
N PRO A 514 4.56 9.34 -17.66
CA PRO A 514 3.27 8.65 -17.65
C PRO A 514 2.15 9.47 -17.00
N ALA A 515 2.44 10.25 -15.95
CA ALA A 515 1.47 11.17 -15.37
C ALA A 515 1.00 12.24 -16.39
N ILE A 516 1.90 12.80 -17.20
CA ILE A 516 1.51 13.74 -18.26
C ILE A 516 0.76 13.04 -19.40
N GLU A 517 1.14 11.81 -19.73
CA GLU A 517 0.42 10.98 -20.69
C GLU A 517 -1.02 10.69 -20.26
N LEU A 518 -1.27 10.48 -18.96
CA LEU A 518 -2.64 10.37 -18.43
C LEU A 518 -3.45 11.63 -18.71
N GLY A 519 -2.91 12.81 -18.42
CA GLY A 519 -3.56 14.10 -18.71
C GLY A 519 -3.88 14.27 -20.20
N LEU A 520 -2.92 13.94 -21.06
CA LEU A 520 -3.08 13.96 -22.51
C LEU A 520 -4.15 12.96 -22.99
N ALA A 521 -4.11 11.72 -22.50
CA ALA A 521 -5.05 10.66 -22.86
C ALA A 521 -6.48 11.04 -22.47
N MET A 522 -6.69 11.58 -21.26
CA MET A 522 -7.99 12.08 -20.81
C MET A 522 -8.48 13.24 -21.69
N ALA A 523 -7.61 14.16 -22.09
CA ALA A 523 -7.96 15.27 -22.98
C ALA A 523 -8.37 14.77 -24.38
N MET A 524 -7.64 13.81 -24.94
CA MET A 524 -7.93 13.19 -26.23
C MET A 524 -9.24 12.39 -26.17
N GLU A 525 -9.48 11.64 -25.11
CA GLU A 525 -10.72 10.88 -24.89
C GLU A 525 -11.94 11.81 -24.88
N ARG A 526 -11.90 12.88 -24.05
CA ARG A 526 -12.99 13.87 -23.97
C ARG A 526 -13.29 14.53 -25.31
N LYS A 527 -12.30 14.64 -26.19
CA LYS A 527 -12.43 15.23 -27.54
C LYS A 527 -12.79 14.20 -28.62
N GLY A 528 -13.07 12.94 -28.25
CA GLY A 528 -13.43 11.88 -29.20
C GLY A 528 -12.27 11.44 -30.09
N LYS A 529 -11.02 11.63 -29.64
CA LYS A 529 -9.79 11.32 -30.39
C LYS A 529 -9.14 10.01 -29.95
N VAL A 530 -9.93 9.04 -29.50
CA VAL A 530 -9.43 7.74 -28.99
C VAL A 530 -8.62 6.98 -30.05
N ALA A 531 -9.06 7.02 -31.32
CA ALA A 531 -8.30 6.43 -32.43
C ALA A 531 -6.93 7.09 -32.66
N GLU A 532 -6.81 8.41 -32.43
CA GLU A 532 -5.52 9.10 -32.51
C GLU A 532 -4.63 8.72 -31.32
N ALA A 533 -5.21 8.64 -30.11
CA ALA A 533 -4.51 8.27 -28.88
C ALA A 533 -3.92 6.84 -28.93
N LEU A 534 -4.58 5.93 -29.62
CA LEU A 534 -4.12 4.54 -29.80
C LEU A 534 -3.40 4.31 -31.14
N GLY A 535 -3.39 5.31 -32.02
CA GLY A 535 -2.79 5.26 -33.35
C GLY A 535 -1.27 5.22 -33.34
N ARG A 536 -0.68 4.91 -34.52
CA ARG A 536 0.77 4.75 -34.70
C ARG A 536 1.59 6.01 -34.39
N ALA A 537 1.02 7.19 -34.59
CA ALA A 537 1.66 8.49 -34.34
C ALA A 537 1.36 9.04 -32.94
N SER A 538 0.72 8.24 -32.07
CA SER A 538 0.40 8.68 -30.72
C SER A 538 1.67 8.88 -29.89
N PRO A 539 1.76 9.97 -29.11
CA PRO A 539 2.86 10.17 -28.16
C PRO A 539 2.67 9.37 -26.86
N LEU A 540 1.54 8.67 -26.69
CA LEU A 540 1.27 7.84 -25.52
C LEU A 540 2.10 6.56 -25.61
N GLU A 541 2.97 6.36 -24.62
CA GLU A 541 3.91 5.24 -24.50
C GLU A 541 3.54 4.28 -23.36
N ASP A 542 2.92 4.77 -22.28
CA ASP A 542 2.54 3.97 -21.13
C ASP A 542 1.51 2.89 -21.49
N VAL A 543 1.84 1.64 -21.14
CA VAL A 543 1.04 0.46 -21.52
C VAL A 543 -0.32 0.48 -20.82
N MET A 544 -0.35 0.85 -19.53
CA MET A 544 -1.59 0.83 -18.76
C MET A 544 -2.55 1.95 -19.16
N VAL A 545 -2.06 3.16 -19.42
CA VAL A 545 -2.86 4.26 -20.02
C VAL A 545 -3.52 3.79 -21.32
N ARG A 546 -2.78 3.10 -22.19
CA ARG A 546 -3.34 2.56 -23.45
C ARG A 546 -4.31 1.41 -23.21
N LYS A 547 -4.04 0.49 -22.28
CA LYS A 547 -4.94 -0.62 -21.92
C LYS A 547 -6.28 -0.10 -21.40
N VAL A 548 -6.31 0.93 -20.55
CA VAL A 548 -7.57 1.57 -20.08
C VAL A 548 -8.39 2.08 -21.28
N LEU A 549 -7.77 2.78 -22.22
CA LEU A 549 -8.45 3.25 -23.44
C LEU A 549 -8.95 2.11 -24.34
N LEU A 550 -8.17 1.04 -24.50
CA LEU A 550 -8.58 -0.16 -25.26
C LEU A 550 -9.80 -0.84 -24.62
N THR A 551 -9.77 -0.95 -23.30
CA THR A 551 -10.77 -1.64 -22.49
C THR A 551 -12.10 -0.89 -22.48
N HIS A 552 -12.10 0.43 -22.21
CA HIS A 552 -13.33 1.19 -22.00
C HIS A 552 -13.74 2.05 -23.21
N SER A 553 -12.79 2.76 -23.82
CA SER A 553 -13.11 3.84 -24.76
C SER A 553 -13.18 3.40 -26.23
N ALA A 554 -12.29 2.50 -26.67
CA ALA A 554 -12.02 2.23 -28.08
C ALA A 554 -13.17 1.52 -28.83
N GLY A 555 -13.34 1.87 -30.11
CA GLY A 555 -14.28 1.26 -31.04
C GLY A 555 -13.70 0.05 -31.78
N ALA A 556 -14.56 -0.66 -32.51
CA ALA A 556 -14.19 -1.92 -33.19
C ALA A 556 -13.00 -1.78 -34.15
N ASP A 557 -12.99 -0.73 -34.97
CA ASP A 557 -11.91 -0.50 -35.95
C ASP A 557 -10.58 -0.20 -35.25
N THR A 558 -10.58 0.70 -34.25
CA THR A 558 -9.38 1.00 -33.45
C THR A 558 -8.82 -0.23 -32.75
N LEU A 559 -9.69 -1.07 -32.17
CA LEU A 559 -9.27 -2.31 -31.52
C LEU A 559 -8.62 -3.28 -32.51
N ARG A 560 -9.20 -3.42 -33.72
CA ARG A 560 -8.63 -4.25 -34.78
C ARG A 560 -7.28 -3.73 -35.27
N ASP A 561 -7.16 -2.41 -35.44
CA ASP A 561 -5.92 -1.76 -35.86
C ASP A 561 -4.80 -1.99 -34.85
N VAL A 562 -5.10 -1.86 -33.55
CA VAL A 562 -4.12 -2.14 -32.48
C VAL A 562 -3.76 -3.63 -32.45
N ALA A 563 -4.73 -4.54 -32.48
CA ALA A 563 -4.49 -5.99 -32.46
C ALA A 563 -3.55 -6.47 -33.59
N THR A 564 -3.63 -5.82 -34.76
CA THR A 564 -2.83 -6.16 -35.95
C THR A 564 -1.54 -5.35 -36.08
N ASN A 565 -1.32 -4.37 -35.21
CA ASN A 565 -0.12 -3.54 -35.25
C ASN A 565 1.08 -4.22 -34.57
N SER A 566 1.96 -4.83 -35.37
CA SER A 566 3.18 -5.49 -34.89
C SER A 566 4.20 -4.58 -34.19
N ALA A 567 4.03 -3.25 -34.23
CA ALA A 567 4.85 -2.32 -33.47
C ALA A 567 4.40 -2.17 -32.00
N ARG A 568 3.23 -2.72 -31.63
CA ARG A 568 2.72 -2.71 -30.25
C ARG A 568 3.21 -3.94 -29.46
N PRO A 569 3.39 -3.81 -28.13
CA PRO A 569 3.62 -4.97 -27.27
C PRO A 569 2.57 -6.06 -27.47
N GLN A 570 2.98 -7.33 -27.33
CA GLN A 570 2.08 -8.47 -27.55
C GLN A 570 0.87 -8.44 -26.60
N GLU A 571 1.09 -8.05 -25.35
CA GLU A 571 0.05 -7.82 -24.34
C GLU A 571 -1.03 -6.85 -24.83
N GLU A 572 -0.67 -5.67 -25.33
CA GLU A 572 -1.64 -4.69 -25.84
C GLU A 572 -2.43 -5.21 -27.03
N ARG A 573 -1.76 -5.96 -27.92
CA ARG A 573 -2.41 -6.56 -29.08
C ARG A 573 -3.43 -7.62 -28.68
N ASP A 574 -3.08 -8.44 -27.68
CA ASP A 574 -3.97 -9.47 -27.16
C ASP A 574 -5.13 -8.85 -26.37
N ALA A 575 -4.89 -7.81 -25.56
CA ALA A 575 -5.94 -7.06 -24.88
C ALA A 575 -6.92 -6.40 -25.86
N ALA A 576 -6.41 -5.76 -26.92
CA ALA A 576 -7.22 -5.15 -27.97
C ALA A 576 -8.09 -6.19 -28.71
N LEU A 577 -7.51 -7.34 -29.08
CA LEU A 577 -8.25 -8.40 -29.76
C LEU A 577 -9.25 -9.08 -28.83
N PHE A 578 -8.90 -9.29 -27.57
CA PHE A 578 -9.82 -9.82 -26.57
C PHE A 578 -11.02 -8.89 -26.42
N ALA A 579 -10.78 -7.59 -26.22
CA ALA A 579 -11.84 -6.60 -26.10
C ALA A 579 -12.72 -6.55 -27.36
N LEU A 580 -12.12 -6.60 -28.56
CA LEU A 580 -12.85 -6.67 -29.82
C LEU A 580 -13.79 -7.89 -29.87
N LEU A 581 -13.24 -9.09 -29.66
CA LEU A 581 -14.01 -10.33 -29.79
C LEU A 581 -15.09 -10.46 -28.72
N TYR A 582 -14.76 -10.10 -27.48
CA TYR A 582 -15.72 -10.07 -26.37
C TYR A 582 -16.88 -9.12 -26.68
N LYS A 583 -16.56 -7.85 -26.99
CA LYS A 583 -17.58 -6.83 -27.27
C LYS A 583 -18.43 -7.20 -28.49
N GLN A 584 -17.84 -7.79 -29.53
CA GLN A 584 -18.57 -8.28 -30.70
C GLN A 584 -19.57 -9.39 -30.35
N LEU A 585 -19.17 -10.38 -29.55
CA LEU A 585 -20.08 -11.44 -29.10
C LEU A 585 -21.19 -10.91 -28.18
N THR A 586 -20.86 -10.07 -27.21
CA THR A 586 -21.82 -9.63 -26.20
C THR A 586 -22.74 -8.52 -26.68
N ARG A 587 -22.37 -7.76 -27.72
CA ARG A 587 -23.18 -6.66 -28.27
C ARG A 587 -23.85 -7.00 -29.60
N GLY A 588 -23.73 -8.25 -30.05
CA GLY A 588 -24.48 -8.80 -31.19
C GLY A 588 -23.82 -8.60 -32.57
N ASP A 589 -22.57 -8.15 -32.64
CA ASP A 589 -21.79 -8.10 -33.88
C ASP A 589 -21.14 -9.47 -34.17
N TYR A 590 -21.98 -10.48 -34.39
CA TYR A 590 -21.51 -11.85 -34.63
C TYR A 590 -20.75 -11.99 -35.96
N ALA A 591 -21.11 -11.20 -36.98
CA ALA A 591 -20.41 -11.19 -38.26
C ALA A 591 -18.99 -10.68 -38.11
N GLY A 592 -18.82 -9.58 -37.36
CA GLY A 592 -17.50 -9.05 -37.01
C GLY A 592 -16.68 -10.03 -36.18
N PHE A 593 -17.28 -10.70 -35.18
CA PHE A 593 -16.58 -11.74 -34.42
C PHE A 593 -16.03 -12.84 -35.35
N VAL A 594 -16.84 -13.36 -36.26
CA VAL A 594 -16.42 -14.41 -37.21
C VAL A 594 -15.28 -13.94 -38.10
N ALA A 595 -15.31 -12.67 -38.53
CA ALA A 595 -14.26 -12.08 -39.36
C ALA A 595 -12.93 -11.85 -38.61
N ASN A 596 -12.99 -11.59 -37.31
CA ASN A 596 -11.82 -11.24 -36.49
C ASN A 596 -11.24 -12.43 -35.70
N ARG A 597 -12.03 -13.45 -35.39
CA ARG A 597 -11.55 -14.64 -34.65
C ARG A 597 -10.31 -15.30 -35.25
N PRO A 598 -10.10 -15.35 -36.57
CA PRO A 598 -8.85 -15.90 -37.13
C PRO A 598 -7.57 -15.17 -36.71
N LEU A 599 -7.67 -13.96 -36.15
CA LEU A 599 -6.53 -13.21 -35.61
C LEU A 599 -6.01 -13.78 -34.28
N VAL A 600 -6.79 -14.65 -33.60
CA VAL A 600 -6.35 -15.31 -32.37
C VAL A 600 -5.19 -16.25 -32.68
N ARG A 601 -4.06 -16.04 -32.00
CA ARG A 601 -2.85 -16.85 -32.18
C ARG A 601 -3.08 -18.29 -31.67
N LYS A 602 -2.37 -19.25 -32.25
CA LYS A 602 -2.52 -20.68 -31.89
C LYS A 602 -2.02 -20.98 -30.48
N ASP A 603 -1.00 -20.26 -30.04
CA ASP A 603 -0.35 -20.32 -28.73
C ASP A 603 -0.99 -19.38 -27.70
N ALA A 604 -2.12 -18.74 -28.03
CA ALA A 604 -2.82 -17.87 -27.10
C ALA A 604 -3.25 -18.63 -25.83
N ASP A 605 -3.06 -17.95 -24.70
CA ASP A 605 -3.29 -18.46 -23.35
C ASP A 605 -4.78 -18.75 -23.08
N THR A 606 -5.03 -19.77 -22.26
CA THR A 606 -6.36 -20.12 -21.73
C THR A 606 -6.39 -20.25 -20.21
N ASP A 607 -5.23 -20.18 -19.57
CA ASP A 607 -5.06 -20.60 -18.18
C ASP A 607 -5.10 -19.39 -17.24
N SER A 608 -4.73 -18.20 -17.73
CA SER A 608 -4.89 -16.94 -16.99
C SER A 608 -6.37 -16.65 -16.71
N GLY A 609 -6.64 -16.12 -15.52
CA GLY A 609 -7.98 -15.71 -15.10
C GLY A 609 -8.50 -14.49 -15.85
N LEU A 610 -9.80 -14.23 -15.70
CA LEU A 610 -10.43 -12.98 -16.13
C LEU A 610 -10.42 -11.90 -15.03
N TRP A 611 -10.03 -12.28 -13.82
CA TRP A 611 -9.88 -11.38 -12.68
C TRP A 611 -8.57 -10.59 -12.82
N GLY A 612 -8.58 -9.28 -12.56
CA GLY A 612 -7.42 -8.42 -12.80
C GLY A 612 -7.05 -8.25 -14.28
N PHE A 613 -8.02 -8.40 -15.21
CA PHE A 613 -7.77 -8.38 -16.66
C PHE A 613 -6.97 -7.18 -17.17
N ILE A 614 -7.24 -5.99 -16.62
CA ILE A 614 -6.56 -4.77 -17.04
C ILE A 614 -5.10 -4.76 -16.57
N ASP A 615 -4.78 -5.47 -15.50
CA ASP A 615 -3.51 -5.36 -14.78
C ASP A 615 -2.53 -6.48 -15.17
N GLN A 616 -3.05 -7.63 -15.62
CA GLN A 616 -2.25 -8.78 -16.02
C GLN A 616 -1.61 -8.63 -17.41
N GLU A 617 -0.38 -9.14 -17.55
CA GLU A 617 0.35 -9.19 -18.83
C GLU A 617 -0.16 -10.31 -19.75
N GLN A 618 -0.58 -11.43 -19.18
CA GLN A 618 -1.09 -12.59 -19.92
C GLN A 618 -2.60 -12.49 -20.09
N ILE A 619 -3.03 -12.23 -21.32
CA ILE A 619 -4.44 -12.11 -21.68
C ILE A 619 -4.96 -13.49 -22.15
N PRO A 620 -6.06 -14.03 -21.58
CA PRO A 620 -6.60 -15.35 -21.92
C PRO A 620 -7.38 -15.34 -23.24
N LEU A 621 -6.76 -14.82 -24.30
CA LEU A 621 -7.30 -14.68 -25.64
C LEU A 621 -7.66 -16.04 -26.27
N GLY A 622 -7.00 -17.12 -25.84
CA GLY A 622 -7.24 -18.47 -26.27
C GLY A 622 -8.67 -18.96 -25.97
N LEU A 623 -9.39 -18.35 -25.02
CA LEU A 623 -10.79 -18.68 -24.71
C LEU A 623 -11.70 -18.61 -25.96
N PHE A 624 -11.44 -17.69 -26.90
CA PHE A 624 -12.22 -17.59 -28.16
C PHE A 624 -11.86 -18.64 -29.21
N SER A 625 -10.91 -19.53 -28.91
CA SER A 625 -10.45 -20.59 -29.81
C SER A 625 -10.54 -22.00 -29.21
N LYS A 626 -10.22 -22.13 -27.92
CA LYS A 626 -10.10 -23.38 -27.15
C LYS A 626 -11.01 -23.39 -25.92
N GLY A 627 -11.89 -22.39 -25.77
CA GLY A 627 -12.80 -22.27 -24.63
C GLY A 627 -13.69 -23.51 -24.46
N ARG A 628 -14.29 -23.60 -23.27
CA ARG A 628 -15.15 -24.71 -22.87
C ARG A 628 -16.55 -24.59 -23.50
N TRP A 629 -17.13 -25.75 -23.80
CA TRP A 629 -18.48 -25.90 -24.38
C TRP A 629 -19.35 -26.78 -23.50
N SER A 630 -20.66 -26.67 -23.66
CA SER A 630 -21.61 -27.55 -23.00
C SER A 630 -21.47 -28.98 -23.52
N ASP A 631 -21.27 -29.93 -22.61
CA ASP A 631 -21.30 -31.37 -22.89
C ASP A 631 -22.72 -31.96 -22.75
N GLY A 632 -23.62 -31.23 -22.06
CA GLY A 632 -25.00 -31.63 -21.83
C GLY A 632 -25.98 -31.20 -22.92
N TYR A 633 -25.81 -30.00 -23.49
CA TYR A 633 -26.62 -29.47 -24.61
C TYR A 633 -25.70 -29.35 -25.82
N ALA A 634 -26.08 -29.95 -26.96
CA ALA A 634 -25.22 -30.10 -28.12
C ALA A 634 -24.89 -28.74 -28.77
N CYS A 635 -23.81 -28.12 -28.31
CA CYS A 635 -23.31 -26.85 -28.83
C CYS A 635 -22.11 -27.05 -29.74
N PRO A 636 -22.13 -26.48 -30.96
CA PRO A 636 -20.92 -26.38 -31.75
C PRO A 636 -19.98 -25.34 -31.13
N ASP A 637 -18.74 -25.26 -31.64
CA ASP A 637 -17.78 -24.25 -31.19
C ASP A 637 -18.31 -22.80 -31.40
N ILE A 638 -17.64 -21.82 -30.78
CA ILE A 638 -18.08 -20.41 -30.79
C ILE A 638 -18.07 -19.83 -32.19
N THR A 639 -17.18 -20.29 -33.07
CA THR A 639 -17.10 -19.78 -34.44
C THR A 639 -18.33 -20.21 -35.23
N GLN A 640 -18.72 -21.48 -35.11
CA GLN A 640 -19.94 -22.01 -35.73
C GLN A 640 -21.20 -21.39 -35.11
N THR A 641 -21.24 -21.26 -33.78
CA THR A 641 -22.32 -20.60 -33.05
C THR A 641 -22.50 -19.15 -33.53
N ALA A 642 -21.41 -18.38 -33.62
CA ALA A 642 -21.43 -17.01 -34.09
C ALA A 642 -21.79 -16.89 -35.57
N ARG A 643 -21.35 -17.82 -36.44
CA ARG A 643 -21.80 -17.87 -37.85
C ARG A 643 -23.31 -18.05 -37.95
N LYS A 644 -23.88 -18.93 -37.13
CA LYS A 644 -25.32 -19.17 -37.09
C LYS A 644 -26.07 -17.92 -36.59
N LEU A 645 -25.56 -17.27 -35.55
CA LEU A 645 -26.14 -16.02 -35.02
C LEU A 645 -25.99 -14.84 -35.98
N ALA A 646 -24.91 -14.77 -36.78
CA ALA A 646 -24.74 -13.75 -37.81
C ALA A 646 -25.80 -13.88 -38.92
N ALA A 647 -26.18 -15.11 -39.28
CA ALA A 647 -27.24 -15.36 -40.26
C ALA A 647 -28.65 -15.25 -39.66
N ALA A 648 -28.82 -15.68 -38.40
CA ALA A 648 -30.10 -15.70 -37.69
C ALA A 648 -29.90 -15.31 -36.20
N PRO A 649 -29.92 -14.00 -35.88
CA PRO A 649 -29.62 -13.52 -34.52
C PRO A 649 -30.58 -14.02 -33.43
N GLN A 650 -31.77 -14.46 -33.83
CA GLN A 650 -32.81 -14.99 -32.95
C GLN A 650 -32.86 -16.52 -32.92
N ASP A 651 -31.87 -17.22 -33.51
CA ASP A 651 -31.83 -18.68 -33.48
C ASP A 651 -31.76 -19.21 -32.04
N PRO A 652 -32.74 -20.02 -31.60
CA PRO A 652 -32.85 -20.41 -30.19
C PRO A 652 -31.67 -21.22 -29.68
N SER A 653 -31.23 -22.19 -30.48
CA SER A 653 -30.14 -23.10 -30.12
C SER A 653 -28.81 -22.36 -30.07
N ALA A 654 -28.54 -21.48 -31.05
CA ALA A 654 -27.31 -20.71 -31.09
C ALA A 654 -27.23 -19.70 -29.93
N ARG A 655 -28.35 -19.06 -29.54
CA ARG A 655 -28.39 -18.18 -28.37
C ARG A 655 -28.14 -18.95 -27.07
N LEU A 656 -28.72 -20.15 -26.92
CA LEU A 656 -28.43 -21.02 -25.76
C LEU A 656 -26.95 -21.41 -25.71
N CYS A 657 -26.34 -21.72 -26.86
CA CYS A 657 -24.92 -22.06 -26.95
C CYS A 657 -23.99 -20.88 -26.67
N LEU A 658 -24.35 -19.67 -27.10
CA LEU A 658 -23.65 -18.45 -26.68
C LEU A 658 -23.71 -18.28 -25.16
N GLY A 659 -24.89 -18.43 -24.56
CA GLY A 659 -25.03 -18.38 -23.10
C GLY A 659 -24.16 -19.42 -22.39
N ASP A 660 -24.07 -20.65 -22.91
CA ASP A 660 -23.22 -21.69 -22.34
C ASP A 660 -21.74 -21.37 -22.46
N PHE A 661 -21.30 -20.84 -23.60
CA PHE A 661 -19.93 -20.38 -23.78
C PHE A 661 -19.59 -19.28 -22.77
N LEU A 662 -20.45 -18.27 -22.60
CA LEU A 662 -20.22 -17.20 -21.62
C LEU A 662 -20.06 -17.76 -20.19
N ARG A 663 -20.96 -18.65 -19.77
CA ARG A 663 -20.92 -19.27 -18.44
C ARG A 663 -19.66 -20.10 -18.21
N LEU A 664 -19.34 -20.99 -19.15
CA LEU A 664 -18.30 -22.00 -18.95
C LEU A 664 -16.88 -21.42 -19.01
N ASN A 665 -16.74 -20.19 -19.50
CA ASN A 665 -15.46 -19.50 -19.65
C ASN A 665 -15.36 -18.27 -18.71
N GLY A 666 -16.20 -18.17 -17.69
CA GLY A 666 -16.06 -17.18 -16.61
C GLY A 666 -16.59 -15.77 -16.92
N PHE A 667 -17.31 -15.57 -18.03
CA PHE A 667 -17.74 -14.22 -18.44
C PHE A 667 -18.92 -13.65 -17.64
N ASP A 668 -19.63 -14.47 -16.86
CA ASP A 668 -20.81 -14.00 -16.09
C ASP A 668 -20.46 -13.01 -14.95
N GLY A 669 -19.22 -13.04 -14.46
CA GLY A 669 -18.69 -12.09 -13.45
C GLY A 669 -17.62 -11.16 -14.02
N PHE A 670 -17.45 -11.13 -15.34
CA PHE A 670 -16.43 -10.33 -15.99
C PHE A 670 -16.98 -8.97 -16.37
N ALA A 671 -16.68 -7.97 -15.54
CA ALA A 671 -17.17 -6.60 -15.72
C ALA A 671 -16.09 -5.63 -16.22
N ALA A 672 -14.82 -6.03 -16.31
CA ALA A 672 -13.71 -5.13 -16.63
C ALA A 672 -13.87 -4.39 -17.99
N LEU A 673 -14.59 -4.97 -18.97
CA LEU A 673 -14.87 -4.33 -20.27
C LEU A 673 -16.24 -3.67 -20.38
N ASP A 674 -17.07 -3.79 -19.34
CA ASP A 674 -18.47 -3.43 -19.36
C ASP A 674 -18.84 -2.37 -18.32
N ASP A 675 -18.16 -2.36 -17.17
CA ASP A 675 -18.24 -1.29 -16.18
C ASP A 675 -17.45 -0.08 -16.66
N ASP A 676 -18.02 1.09 -16.40
CA ASP A 676 -17.41 2.35 -16.79
C ASP A 676 -16.71 2.97 -15.58
N PRO A 677 -15.45 3.41 -15.72
CA PRO A 677 -14.81 4.29 -14.76
C PRO A 677 -15.65 5.55 -14.51
N GLY A 678 -15.36 6.26 -13.41
CA GLY A 678 -16.01 7.54 -13.14
C GLY A 678 -15.81 8.53 -14.28
N LYS A 679 -16.80 9.40 -14.55
CA LYS A 679 -16.72 10.40 -15.63
C LYS A 679 -15.52 11.37 -15.54
N GLY A 680 -14.91 11.46 -14.36
CA GLY A 680 -13.70 12.26 -14.11
C GLY A 680 -12.39 11.50 -14.33
N GLU A 681 -12.45 10.26 -14.79
CA GLU A 681 -11.33 9.35 -14.98
C GLU A 681 -11.17 8.95 -16.44
N LEU A 682 -9.97 8.50 -16.80
CA LEU A 682 -9.70 7.90 -18.10
C LEU A 682 -10.58 6.66 -18.31
N GLY A 683 -11.20 6.56 -19.48
CA GLY A 683 -12.13 5.47 -19.81
C GLY A 683 -13.59 5.77 -19.46
N GLY A 684 -13.86 6.81 -18.66
CA GLY A 684 -15.21 7.15 -18.22
C GLY A 684 -16.02 8.02 -19.19
N MET A 685 -15.41 8.53 -20.27
CA MET A 685 -16.02 9.56 -21.13
C MET A 685 -16.41 9.06 -22.51
N ALA A 686 -15.53 8.34 -23.22
CA ALA A 686 -15.80 7.88 -24.58
C ALA A 686 -16.34 6.44 -24.58
N ARG A 687 -17.22 6.13 -25.55
CA ARG A 687 -17.76 4.78 -25.80
C ARG A 687 -17.93 4.55 -27.28
N ASP A 688 -16.80 4.36 -27.97
CA ASP A 688 -16.81 4.24 -29.41
C ASP A 688 -17.34 2.87 -29.87
N PHE A 689 -17.22 1.83 -29.03
CA PHE A 689 -17.91 0.56 -29.24
C PHE A 689 -19.38 0.66 -28.81
N LYS A 690 -20.30 0.52 -29.77
CA LYS A 690 -21.75 0.66 -29.53
C LYS A 690 -22.41 -0.64 -29.07
N GLY A 691 -23.54 -0.50 -28.38
CA GLY A 691 -24.34 -1.62 -27.88
C GLY A 691 -24.10 -1.91 -26.40
N ARG A 692 -25.05 -2.61 -25.79
CA ARG A 692 -24.98 -3.07 -24.39
C ARG A 692 -24.53 -4.53 -24.36
N PRO A 693 -23.73 -4.93 -23.36
CA PRO A 693 -23.39 -6.33 -23.19
C PRO A 693 -24.64 -7.16 -22.90
N LEU A 694 -24.68 -8.36 -23.50
CA LEU A 694 -25.74 -9.34 -23.35
C LEU A 694 -25.66 -9.99 -21.96
N ALA A 695 -26.65 -9.72 -21.11
CA ALA A 695 -26.86 -10.49 -19.90
C ALA A 695 -27.44 -11.87 -20.25
N ARG A 696 -26.80 -12.94 -19.77
CA ARG A 696 -27.19 -14.32 -20.09
C ARG A 696 -28.61 -14.66 -19.66
N GLY A 697 -29.10 -14.09 -18.56
CA GLY A 697 -30.49 -14.23 -18.11
C GLY A 697 -31.52 -13.83 -19.17
N THR A 698 -31.25 -12.76 -19.92
CA THR A 698 -32.16 -12.26 -20.98
C THR A 698 -32.31 -13.22 -22.17
N ILE A 699 -31.32 -14.09 -22.39
CA ILE A 699 -31.42 -15.17 -23.37
C ILE A 699 -32.53 -16.13 -22.94
N TYR A 700 -32.49 -16.57 -21.69
CA TYR A 700 -33.41 -17.58 -21.18
C TYR A 700 -34.83 -17.02 -21.07
N GLU A 701 -34.99 -15.81 -20.53
CA GLU A 701 -36.29 -15.13 -20.44
C GLU A 701 -36.99 -15.03 -21.80
N GLY A 702 -36.26 -14.57 -22.83
CA GLY A 702 -36.81 -14.43 -24.17
C GLY A 702 -37.28 -15.76 -24.78
N LEU A 703 -36.54 -16.84 -24.54
CA LEU A 703 -36.89 -18.18 -25.02
C LEU A 703 -38.05 -18.81 -24.23
N ILE A 704 -38.12 -18.56 -22.92
CA ILE A 704 -39.20 -19.05 -22.07
C ILE A 704 -40.53 -18.39 -22.47
N ALA A 705 -40.51 -17.08 -22.70
CA ALA A 705 -41.69 -16.29 -23.05
C ALA A 705 -42.26 -16.64 -24.44
N ASN A 706 -41.41 -17.03 -25.38
CA ASN A 706 -41.84 -17.35 -26.75
C ASN A 706 -42.31 -18.81 -26.86
N LYS A 707 -43.62 -19.01 -27.02
CA LYS A 707 -44.24 -20.35 -27.14
C LYS A 707 -43.92 -21.08 -28.45
N ALA A 708 -43.43 -20.38 -29.48
CA ALA A 708 -43.03 -20.97 -30.75
C ALA A 708 -41.66 -21.66 -30.71
N ILE A 709 -40.88 -21.46 -29.63
CA ILE A 709 -39.58 -22.11 -29.46
C ILE A 709 -39.77 -23.61 -29.24
N PRO A 710 -38.93 -24.48 -29.84
CA PRO A 710 -39.11 -25.92 -29.68
C PRO A 710 -38.95 -26.36 -28.21
N ALA A 711 -39.62 -27.45 -27.86
CA ALA A 711 -39.83 -27.85 -26.47
C ALA A 711 -38.53 -28.11 -25.70
N ASN A 712 -37.50 -28.66 -26.36
CA ASN A 712 -36.22 -28.95 -25.73
C ASN A 712 -35.46 -27.67 -25.34
N GLU A 713 -35.43 -26.69 -26.24
CA GLU A 713 -34.79 -25.38 -26.03
C GLU A 713 -35.49 -24.61 -24.90
N ARG A 714 -36.82 -24.62 -24.85
CA ARG A 714 -37.59 -24.00 -23.76
C ARG A 714 -37.33 -24.69 -22.43
N ALA A 715 -37.32 -26.03 -22.41
CA ALA A 715 -37.00 -26.80 -21.22
C ALA A 715 -35.57 -26.52 -20.72
N TYR A 716 -34.61 -26.41 -21.65
CA TYR A 716 -33.24 -26.07 -21.32
C TYR A 716 -33.10 -24.63 -20.80
N ALA A 717 -33.80 -23.67 -21.41
CA ALA A 717 -33.83 -22.28 -20.95
C ALA A 717 -34.38 -22.18 -19.52
N LEU A 718 -35.49 -22.84 -19.20
CA LEU A 718 -36.03 -22.91 -17.83
C LEU A 718 -35.03 -23.51 -16.84
N TYR A 719 -34.39 -24.61 -17.23
CA TYR A 719 -33.34 -25.26 -16.41
C TYR A 719 -32.20 -24.30 -16.10
N ARG A 720 -31.70 -23.57 -17.11
CA ARG A 720 -30.61 -22.62 -16.93
C ARG A 720 -31.02 -21.38 -16.17
N MET A 721 -32.24 -20.89 -16.36
CA MET A 721 -32.77 -19.75 -15.62
C MET A 721 -32.83 -20.02 -14.12
N VAL A 722 -33.32 -21.20 -13.70
CA VAL A 722 -33.32 -21.56 -12.27
C VAL A 722 -31.88 -21.72 -11.74
N ARG A 723 -30.97 -22.30 -12.55
CA ARG A 723 -29.57 -22.46 -12.15
C ARG A 723 -28.74 -21.17 -12.16
N CYS A 724 -29.29 -20.05 -12.62
CA CYS A 724 -28.67 -18.74 -12.40
C CYS A 724 -28.47 -18.42 -10.93
N TYR A 725 -29.29 -19.03 -10.06
CA TYR A 725 -29.31 -18.80 -8.63
C TYR A 725 -28.53 -19.84 -7.82
N ALA A 726 -27.93 -20.83 -8.49
CA ALA A 726 -27.24 -21.91 -7.83
C ALA A 726 -25.74 -21.61 -7.61
N PRO A 727 -25.13 -22.05 -6.48
CA PRO A 727 -25.75 -22.56 -5.27
C PRO A 727 -26.08 -21.47 -4.23
N SER A 728 -25.65 -20.22 -4.45
CA SER A 728 -25.63 -19.15 -3.43
C SER A 728 -26.98 -18.45 -3.20
N GLY A 729 -27.94 -18.62 -4.10
CA GLY A 729 -29.18 -17.85 -4.11
C GLY A 729 -29.07 -16.48 -4.78
N ASN A 730 -27.87 -16.04 -5.18
CA ASN A 730 -27.63 -14.79 -5.91
C ASN A 730 -27.74 -15.00 -7.42
N ASN A 731 -28.18 -13.99 -8.16
CA ASN A 731 -28.25 -14.06 -9.63
C ASN A 731 -26.85 -14.01 -10.27
N GLY A 732 -26.34 -15.16 -10.73
CA GLY A 732 -25.08 -15.28 -11.48
C GLY A 732 -25.23 -15.26 -13.00
N CYS A 733 -26.34 -14.78 -13.56
CA CYS A 733 -26.57 -14.70 -15.01
C CYS A 733 -26.65 -13.28 -15.57
N GLY A 734 -26.47 -12.27 -14.71
CA GLY A 734 -26.76 -10.87 -15.01
C GLY A 734 -28.25 -10.61 -15.24
N GLY A 735 -28.59 -9.35 -15.55
CA GLY A 735 -29.98 -8.90 -15.68
C GLY A 735 -30.62 -8.62 -14.31
N ASN A 736 -31.94 -8.43 -14.30
CA ASN A 736 -32.67 -8.10 -13.08
C ASN A 736 -32.77 -9.32 -12.17
N ASP A 737 -32.55 -9.14 -10.87
CA ASP A 737 -32.85 -10.18 -9.90
C ASP A 737 -34.38 -10.38 -9.76
N VAL A 738 -34.78 -11.57 -9.34
CA VAL A 738 -36.18 -11.92 -9.09
C VAL A 738 -36.35 -12.63 -7.75
N GLU A 739 -37.52 -12.44 -7.16
CA GLU A 739 -37.94 -13.08 -5.92
C GLU A 739 -37.98 -14.61 -6.03
N VAL A 740 -37.75 -15.31 -4.91
CA VAL A 740 -37.79 -16.78 -4.82
C VAL A 740 -39.09 -17.38 -5.38
N ALA A 741 -40.21 -16.66 -5.23
CA ALA A 741 -41.50 -17.08 -5.78
C ALA A 741 -41.48 -17.21 -7.32
N GLN A 742 -40.79 -16.30 -8.02
CA GLN A 742 -40.65 -16.35 -9.48
C GLN A 742 -39.74 -17.51 -9.91
N ARG A 743 -38.66 -17.76 -9.16
CA ARG A 743 -37.74 -18.90 -9.38
C ARG A 743 -38.47 -20.24 -9.21
N LYS A 744 -39.31 -20.35 -8.18
CA LYS A 744 -40.21 -21.48 -7.94
C LYS A 744 -41.19 -21.68 -9.10
N ALA A 745 -41.76 -20.60 -9.64
CA ALA A 745 -42.68 -20.67 -10.77
C ALA A 745 -42.01 -21.27 -12.01
N TRP A 746 -40.77 -20.88 -12.33
CA TRP A 746 -40.00 -21.49 -13.43
C TRP A 746 -39.68 -22.96 -13.19
N PHE A 747 -39.29 -23.33 -11.97
CA PHE A 747 -39.06 -24.73 -11.59
C PHE A 747 -40.32 -25.58 -11.79
N GLN A 748 -41.46 -25.12 -11.27
CA GLN A 748 -42.75 -25.80 -11.42
C GLN A 748 -43.19 -25.88 -12.88
N GLN A 749 -42.95 -24.83 -13.66
CA GLN A 749 -43.23 -24.82 -15.09
C GLN A 749 -42.42 -25.90 -15.80
N LEU A 750 -41.12 -26.01 -15.54
CA LEU A 750 -40.27 -27.04 -16.14
C LEU A 750 -40.77 -28.46 -15.81
N LYS A 751 -41.11 -28.70 -14.54
CA LYS A 751 -41.59 -30.01 -14.08
C LYS A 751 -42.96 -30.36 -14.66
N ARG A 752 -43.87 -29.40 -14.80
CA ARG A 752 -45.23 -29.61 -15.28
C ARG A 752 -45.31 -29.73 -16.80
N GLU A 753 -44.66 -28.83 -17.53
CA GLU A 753 -44.78 -28.72 -18.99
C GLU A 753 -43.80 -29.64 -19.74
N TYR A 754 -42.65 -29.97 -19.12
CA TYR A 754 -41.62 -30.79 -19.75
C TYR A 754 -41.13 -31.96 -18.86
N PRO A 755 -42.02 -32.75 -18.22
CA PRO A 755 -41.67 -33.75 -17.20
C PRO A 755 -40.73 -34.86 -17.70
N LYS A 756 -40.77 -35.16 -19.01
CA LYS A 756 -39.95 -36.20 -19.64
C LYS A 756 -38.57 -35.68 -20.11
N SER A 757 -38.34 -34.37 -20.10
CA SER A 757 -37.06 -33.80 -20.51
C SER A 757 -35.94 -34.20 -19.54
N VAL A 758 -34.73 -34.39 -20.06
CA VAL A 758 -33.54 -34.65 -19.23
C VAL A 758 -33.28 -33.50 -18.25
N TRP A 759 -33.66 -32.27 -18.63
CA TRP A 759 -33.51 -31.05 -17.84
C TRP A 759 -34.43 -31.04 -16.62
N ALA A 760 -35.70 -31.40 -16.80
CA ALA A 760 -36.64 -31.54 -15.70
C ALA A 760 -36.21 -32.64 -14.72
N ARG A 761 -35.57 -33.72 -15.20
CA ARG A 761 -35.04 -34.77 -14.32
C ARG A 761 -33.80 -34.33 -13.54
N LYS A 762 -32.87 -33.62 -14.19
CA LYS A 762 -31.62 -33.12 -13.59
C LYS A 762 -31.81 -31.98 -12.57
N LEU A 763 -32.90 -31.20 -12.68
CA LEU A 763 -33.14 -30.09 -11.75
C LEU A 763 -33.87 -30.58 -10.50
N GLU A 764 -33.15 -30.74 -9.40
CA GLU A 764 -33.71 -31.23 -8.13
C GLU A 764 -34.28 -30.10 -7.27
N TYR A 765 -33.55 -28.98 -7.21
CA TYR A 765 -33.84 -27.85 -6.33
C TYR A 765 -34.06 -26.55 -7.12
N TYR A 766 -34.60 -25.56 -6.42
CA TYR A 766 -34.58 -24.13 -6.78
C TYR A 766 -34.05 -23.36 -5.57
N TRP A 767 -33.37 -22.24 -5.82
CA TRP A 767 -32.66 -21.44 -4.80
C TRP A 767 -33.36 -20.13 -4.51
#